data_AF-A0A5C7AM37-F1
#
_entry.id   AF-A0A5C7AM37-F1
#
_cell.length_a   1.000
_cell.length_b   1.000
_cell.length_c   1.000
_cell.angle_alpha   90.00
_cell.angle_beta   90.00
_cell.angle_gamma   90.00
#
_symmetry.space_group_name_H-M   'P 1'
#
loop_
_entity.id
_entity.type
_entity.pdbx_description
1 polymer ?
#
loop_
_entity_poly.entity_id
_entity_poly.type
_entity_poly.pdbx_seq_one_letter_code
_entity_poly.pdbx_strand_id
1 'polypeptide(L)'
;MKTRLLLLIALIISSVSLSQNANLDREYFNVSYVKLPLKPTLDESKRTFSSNQKNIQIKGYTKINNNATLHIDYKIYDTKTGNTEIIKHTHEKKDKDGNVISTSYTYSIKVSFITLANVVVNNSENSENGYKSEFTEKDTYNSSEYTSEKDANTYFTKNKLSLAAEYNTKHKKAIINKIEQALNNTYGYVPYTNAKEHFWILGNKKHPEYQKHTEAYQNLKRIFSNMKYNQSIGNIKTEVLPIVDYFESVVSKYQGPKKKMAKMRYASFYNIAKIFYFLDMPEKTKVYANKLIENGYDKSDGKYFNSISDKLIEKFKKNELTTRHFEVTTKNLSTNIKPTETVAKSTPKQTASGTKTNTIKNPNFYYSEGNINKDNKVAKNLISTVKNIIVATDKQYASFVEGDYITDTEGRITGQKIKYPVLDNLYQNIVIIWKNNTITEVKFGESTKLKLSWNNDIINNISIASRADFNFKINYNNNLPITATQTWQNGNAEIYNITYDDKNRLKSVKKFNVIKKKKNIKEEKSYTYTNDAIKTKRVIYRYENKNSNPEIYFNKEYIFKTLNNTSFSITTTDNTELNIASFDDKARIIKREIKNKQHGYIDNYSYANNSLFKLERHCNSSNSCYENSVKNITIYTTDTNKSSQPNYEWRKGSYGLNSTNELVFETTEDGTKFRKKINGSWTDWKFFEM
;
A
#
# COMPACT_ATOMS: atom_id res chain seq x y z
N MET A 1 -31.80 -74.65 39.31
CA MET A 1 -31.98 -74.25 37.88
C MET A 1 -32.39 -72.79 37.70
N LYS A 2 -33.38 -72.26 38.43
CA LYS A 2 -33.87 -70.87 38.28
C LYS A 2 -32.78 -69.79 38.40
N THR A 3 -31.84 -69.92 39.36
CA THR A 3 -30.75 -68.96 39.57
C THR A 3 -29.71 -68.95 38.44
N ARG A 4 -29.40 -70.12 37.86
CA ARG A 4 -28.48 -70.23 36.70
C ARG A 4 -29.11 -69.68 35.42
N LEU A 5 -30.43 -69.86 35.24
CA LEU A 5 -31.18 -69.28 34.12
C LEU A 5 -31.26 -67.75 34.22
N LEU A 6 -31.49 -67.19 35.41
CA LEU A 6 -31.44 -65.75 35.66
C LEU A 6 -30.06 -65.14 35.38
N LEU A 7 -28.98 -65.85 35.74
CA LEU A 7 -27.61 -65.41 35.45
C LEU A 7 -27.31 -65.43 33.95
N LEU A 8 -27.78 -66.47 33.24
CA LEU A 8 -27.64 -66.58 31.78
C LEU A 8 -28.44 -65.51 31.04
N ILE A 9 -29.66 -65.22 31.49
CA ILE A 9 -30.51 -64.15 30.96
C ILE A 9 -29.87 -62.77 31.24
N ALA A 10 -29.28 -62.54 32.43
CA ALA A 10 -28.56 -61.32 32.74
C ALA A 10 -27.27 -61.14 31.89
N LEU A 11 -26.54 -62.24 31.60
CA LEU A 11 -25.38 -62.25 30.70
C LEU A 11 -25.79 -61.99 29.23
N ILE A 12 -26.93 -62.54 28.79
CA ILE A 12 -27.45 -62.28 27.44
C ILE A 12 -27.94 -60.83 27.33
N ILE A 13 -28.69 -60.31 28.28
CA ILE A 13 -29.21 -58.93 28.26
C ILE A 13 -28.07 -57.90 28.27
N SER A 14 -27.02 -58.11 29.09
CA SER A 14 -25.85 -57.21 29.11
C SER A 14 -25.08 -57.20 27.78
N SER A 15 -25.03 -58.33 27.06
CA SER A 15 -24.37 -58.41 25.75
C SER A 15 -25.18 -57.77 24.59
N VAL A 16 -26.51 -57.75 24.66
CA VAL A 16 -27.40 -57.13 23.66
C VAL A 16 -27.38 -55.60 23.76
N SER A 17 -27.30 -55.04 24.98
CA SER A 17 -27.22 -53.59 25.21
C SER A 17 -25.98 -52.94 24.58
N LEU A 18 -24.89 -53.69 24.41
CA LEU A 18 -23.64 -53.22 23.78
C LEU A 18 -23.62 -53.37 22.24
N SER A 19 -24.66 -53.95 21.63
CA SER A 19 -24.76 -54.22 20.19
C SER A 19 -25.64 -53.21 19.42
N GLN A 20 -26.24 -52.25 20.13
CA GLN A 20 -27.11 -51.24 19.52
C GLN A 20 -26.35 -50.29 18.57
N ASN A 21 -27.04 -49.76 17.55
CA ASN A 21 -26.41 -48.89 16.56
C ASN A 21 -25.93 -47.58 17.19
N ALA A 22 -24.68 -47.19 16.92
CA ALA A 22 -24.06 -45.98 17.44
C ALA A 22 -24.09 -44.87 16.38
N ASN A 23 -25.28 -44.36 16.01
CA ASN A 23 -25.32 -43.22 15.09
C ASN A 23 -24.84 -41.95 15.78
N LEU A 24 -23.99 -41.15 15.14
CA LEU A 24 -23.42 -39.94 15.72
C LEU A 24 -23.89 -38.73 14.93
N ASP A 25 -24.37 -37.73 15.64
CA ASP A 25 -24.81 -36.44 15.12
C ASP A 25 -23.85 -35.34 15.57
N ARG A 26 -23.75 -34.28 14.77
CA ARG A 26 -22.95 -33.11 15.12
C ARG A 26 -23.79 -32.17 15.95
N GLU A 27 -23.30 -31.89 17.14
CA GLU A 27 -23.96 -31.02 18.10
C GLU A 27 -23.08 -29.80 18.40
N TYR A 28 -23.59 -28.61 18.07
CA TYR A 28 -22.78 -27.40 17.97
C TYR A 28 -22.75 -26.57 19.26
N PHE A 29 -21.60 -25.96 19.52
CA PHE A 29 -21.37 -25.08 20.67
C PHE A 29 -20.50 -23.86 20.31
N ASN A 30 -20.53 -22.87 21.21
CA ASN A 30 -19.81 -21.62 21.04
C ASN A 30 -18.53 -21.61 21.87
N VAL A 31 -17.47 -21.03 21.33
CA VAL A 31 -16.21 -20.77 22.06
C VAL A 31 -15.70 -19.38 21.73
N SER A 32 -14.97 -18.77 22.67
CA SER A 32 -14.35 -17.46 22.50
C SER A 32 -12.95 -17.43 23.10
N TYR A 33 -11.94 -17.12 22.30
CA TYR A 33 -10.53 -17.08 22.70
C TYR A 33 -9.73 -16.14 21.78
N VAL A 34 -8.51 -15.78 22.18
CA VAL A 34 -7.58 -14.99 21.34
C VAL A 34 -6.77 -15.90 20.42
N LYS A 35 -6.80 -15.65 19.12
CA LYS A 35 -5.86 -16.27 18.17
C LYS A 35 -4.50 -15.61 18.33
N LEU A 36 -3.50 -16.40 18.69
CA LEU A 36 -2.12 -15.93 18.86
C LEU A 36 -1.40 -15.77 17.50
N PRO A 37 -0.58 -14.72 17.34
CA PRO A 37 0.21 -14.46 16.15
C PRO A 37 1.41 -15.40 15.99
N LEU A 38 1.95 -15.46 14.77
CA LEU A 38 3.13 -16.24 14.41
C LEU A 38 4.46 -15.54 14.76
N LYS A 39 4.48 -14.21 14.68
CA LYS A 39 5.63 -13.34 14.94
C LYS A 39 5.20 -12.24 15.93
N PRO A 40 5.04 -12.55 17.22
CA PRO A 40 4.57 -11.59 18.21
C PRO A 40 5.58 -10.45 18.46
N THR A 41 5.05 -9.29 18.83
CA THR A 41 5.82 -8.28 19.57
C THR A 41 5.52 -8.47 21.04
N LEU A 42 6.48 -9.04 21.78
CA LEU A 42 6.29 -9.47 23.18
C LEU A 42 5.98 -8.27 24.09
N ASP A 43 6.80 -7.21 23.99
CA ASP A 43 6.59 -5.96 24.71
C ASP A 43 5.32 -5.25 24.22
N GLU A 44 4.31 -5.17 25.09
CA GLU A 44 3.02 -4.56 24.80
C GLU A 44 3.15 -3.07 24.45
N SER A 45 4.09 -2.34 25.07
CA SER A 45 4.31 -0.92 24.79
C SER A 45 4.79 -0.67 23.36
N LYS A 46 5.43 -1.68 22.77
CA LYS A 46 5.93 -1.67 21.40
C LYS A 46 4.96 -2.27 20.39
N ARG A 47 3.76 -2.71 20.80
CA ARG A 47 2.72 -3.17 19.85
C ARG A 47 2.10 -1.97 19.13
N THR A 48 2.87 -1.36 18.25
CA THR A 48 2.48 -0.19 17.46
C THR A 48 2.69 -0.45 15.98
N PHE A 49 1.83 0.13 15.15
CA PHE A 49 1.99 0.06 13.69
C PHE A 49 1.64 1.37 13.02
N SER A 50 2.28 1.65 11.89
CA SER A 50 1.92 2.73 10.97
C SER A 50 1.59 2.13 9.60
N SER A 51 0.73 2.80 8.85
CA SER A 51 0.48 2.41 7.46
C SER A 51 0.19 3.62 6.59
N ASN A 52 0.62 3.56 5.34
CA ASN A 52 0.29 4.54 4.31
C ASN A 52 -1.21 4.56 3.92
N GLN A 53 -2.02 3.68 4.49
CA GLN A 53 -3.45 3.58 4.23
C GLN A 53 -4.27 3.52 5.53
N LYS A 54 -5.50 4.02 5.47
CA LYS A 54 -6.33 4.24 6.67
C LYS A 54 -7.01 2.97 7.18
N ASN A 55 -7.40 2.07 6.28
CA ASN A 55 -8.40 1.03 6.52
C ASN A 55 -7.83 -0.33 6.97
N ILE A 56 -6.70 -0.34 7.67
CA ILE A 56 -6.11 -1.57 8.23
C ILE A 56 -6.03 -1.47 9.74
N GLN A 57 -6.40 -2.55 10.40
CA GLN A 57 -6.21 -2.77 11.83
C GLN A 57 -5.43 -4.04 12.12
N ILE A 58 -4.46 -3.95 13.04
CA ILE A 58 -3.83 -5.11 13.66
C ILE A 58 -4.37 -5.21 15.09
N LYS A 59 -5.09 -6.28 15.39
CA LYS A 59 -5.69 -6.50 16.71
C LYS A 59 -4.59 -6.69 17.76
N GLY A 60 -4.75 -6.03 18.90
CA GLY A 60 -3.74 -5.98 19.96
C GLY A 60 -2.62 -4.96 19.72
N TYR A 61 -2.72 -4.13 18.67
CA TYR A 61 -1.75 -3.07 18.39
C TYR A 61 -2.41 -1.69 18.40
N THR A 62 -1.59 -0.68 18.63
CA THR A 62 -1.95 0.73 18.53
C THR A 62 -1.45 1.31 17.22
N LYS A 63 -2.37 1.83 16.38
CA LYS A 63 -1.97 2.56 15.18
C LYS A 63 -1.41 3.93 15.55
N ILE A 64 -0.20 4.27 15.13
CA ILE A 64 0.46 5.57 15.34
C ILE A 64 1.05 6.11 14.02
N ASN A 65 1.34 7.41 13.96
CA ASN A 65 1.81 8.05 12.73
C ASN A 65 3.32 7.90 12.48
N ASN A 66 4.13 7.97 13.54
CA ASN A 66 5.60 7.96 13.46
C ASN A 66 6.17 7.00 14.49
N ASN A 67 7.38 6.49 14.25
CA ASN A 67 8.14 5.62 15.16
C ASN A 67 7.35 4.37 15.61
N ALA A 68 6.57 3.80 14.69
CA ALA A 68 5.87 2.55 14.94
C ALA A 68 6.81 1.36 14.79
N THR A 69 6.58 0.30 15.57
CA THR A 69 7.36 -0.93 15.44
C THR A 69 7.18 -1.60 14.09
N LEU A 70 5.94 -1.61 13.59
CA LEU A 70 5.60 -2.14 12.27
C LEU A 70 5.28 -0.99 11.31
N HIS A 71 6.05 -0.86 10.23
CA HIS A 71 5.76 0.05 9.13
C HIS A 71 5.20 -0.73 7.93
N ILE A 72 3.95 -0.46 7.59
CA ILE A 72 3.18 -1.21 6.59
C ILE A 72 2.89 -0.33 5.39
N ASP A 73 3.63 -0.56 4.31
CA ASP A 73 3.44 0.13 3.05
C ASP A 73 2.81 -0.80 2.04
N TYR A 74 1.67 -0.41 1.48
CA TYR A 74 1.11 -1.14 0.37
C TYR A 74 0.59 -0.26 -0.76
N LYS A 75 0.75 -0.73 -2.00
CA LYS A 75 0.26 -0.11 -3.23
C LYS A 75 -0.71 -1.08 -3.90
N ILE A 76 -1.98 -0.71 -3.93
CA ILE A 76 -3.00 -1.41 -4.74
C ILE A 76 -3.05 -0.74 -6.10
N TYR A 77 -2.86 -1.51 -7.16
CA TYR A 77 -2.95 -1.02 -8.55
C TYR A 77 -4.41 -0.94 -8.99
N ASP A 78 -4.69 -0.23 -10.08
CA ASP A 78 -6.02 -0.26 -10.66
C ASP A 78 -6.29 -1.60 -11.35
N THR A 79 -7.57 -1.99 -11.37
CA THR A 79 -8.03 -3.18 -12.09
C THR A 79 -7.70 -3.08 -13.56
N LYS A 80 -7.04 -4.12 -14.07
CA LYS A 80 -6.81 -4.31 -15.50
C LYS A 80 -7.90 -5.19 -16.06
N THR A 81 -8.44 -4.80 -17.21
CA THR A 81 -9.25 -5.66 -18.06
C THR A 81 -8.32 -6.64 -18.77
N GLY A 82 -8.55 -7.94 -18.61
CA GLY A 82 -7.86 -9.00 -19.31
C GLY A 82 -8.55 -9.36 -20.62
N ASN A 83 -8.58 -10.65 -20.95
CA ASN A 83 -9.24 -11.15 -22.16
C ASN A 83 -10.74 -10.82 -22.15
N THR A 84 -11.20 -10.29 -23.28
CA THR A 84 -12.61 -10.11 -23.65
C THR A 84 -12.92 -11.12 -24.73
N GLU A 85 -13.86 -12.02 -24.45
CA GLU A 85 -14.31 -13.07 -25.38
C GLU A 85 -15.79 -12.86 -25.68
N ILE A 86 -16.16 -12.94 -26.97
CA ILE A 86 -17.57 -13.09 -27.36
C ILE A 86 -17.83 -14.58 -27.54
N ILE A 87 -18.70 -15.12 -26.69
CA ILE A 87 -19.09 -16.52 -26.70
C ILE A 87 -20.36 -16.65 -27.52
N LYS A 88 -20.30 -17.44 -28.59
CA LYS A 88 -21.45 -17.84 -29.40
C LYS A 88 -22.13 -19.06 -28.79
N HIS A 89 -23.41 -18.95 -28.50
CA HIS A 89 -24.26 -20.05 -28.04
C HIS A 89 -25.14 -20.52 -29.19
N THR A 90 -25.25 -21.84 -29.35
CA THR A 90 -26.09 -22.48 -30.37
C THR A 90 -27.34 -23.03 -29.72
N HIS A 91 -28.50 -22.63 -30.23
CA HIS A 91 -29.79 -23.11 -29.77
C HIS A 91 -30.44 -23.92 -30.88
N GLU A 92 -30.63 -25.22 -30.63
CA GLU A 92 -31.29 -26.12 -31.57
C GLU A 92 -32.72 -26.39 -31.12
N LYS A 93 -33.67 -26.18 -32.03
CA LYS A 93 -35.04 -26.68 -31.89
C LYS A 93 -35.11 -28.02 -32.60
N LYS A 94 -35.54 -29.06 -31.90
CA LYS A 94 -35.68 -30.43 -32.44
C LYS A 94 -37.14 -30.83 -32.56
N ASP A 95 -37.47 -31.69 -33.52
CA ASP A 95 -38.79 -32.33 -33.62
C ASP A 95 -38.94 -33.47 -32.58
N LYS A 96 -40.08 -34.15 -32.61
CA LYS A 96 -40.37 -35.26 -31.69
C LYS A 96 -39.48 -36.49 -31.92
N ASP A 97 -38.87 -36.59 -33.10
CA ASP A 97 -37.98 -37.69 -33.49
C ASP A 97 -36.50 -37.35 -33.22
N GLY A 98 -36.22 -36.17 -32.67
CA GLY A 98 -34.88 -35.72 -32.27
C GLY A 98 -34.08 -35.04 -33.37
N ASN A 99 -34.67 -34.80 -34.55
CA ASN A 99 -34.00 -34.12 -35.66
C ASN A 99 -34.02 -32.60 -35.47
N VAL A 100 -32.92 -31.91 -35.79
CA VAL A 100 -32.83 -30.46 -35.70
C VAL A 100 -33.67 -29.81 -36.81
N ILE A 101 -34.70 -29.07 -36.42
CA ILE A 101 -35.60 -28.36 -37.34
C ILE A 101 -35.29 -26.86 -37.44
N SER A 102 -34.55 -26.30 -36.48
CA SER A 102 -34.09 -24.91 -36.53
C SER A 102 -32.87 -24.72 -35.64
N THR A 103 -31.92 -23.91 -36.09
CA THR A 103 -30.78 -23.46 -35.29
C THR A 103 -30.81 -21.94 -35.19
N SER A 104 -30.78 -21.40 -33.97
CA SER A 104 -30.58 -19.97 -33.72
C SER A 104 -29.32 -19.75 -32.89
N TYR A 105 -28.79 -18.53 -32.92
CA TYR A 105 -27.56 -18.18 -32.22
C TYR A 105 -27.78 -16.99 -31.31
N THR A 106 -27.17 -17.03 -30.14
CA THR A 106 -27.02 -15.87 -29.27
C THR A 106 -25.56 -15.68 -28.91
N TYR A 107 -25.21 -14.48 -28.45
CA TYR A 107 -23.85 -14.05 -28.19
C TYR A 107 -23.79 -13.43 -26.80
N SER A 108 -22.83 -13.84 -25.99
CA SER A 108 -22.56 -13.24 -24.67
C SER A 108 -21.12 -12.79 -24.59
N ILE A 109 -20.83 -11.89 -23.65
CA ILE A 109 -19.49 -11.36 -23.45
C ILE A 109 -18.95 -11.85 -22.13
N LYS A 110 -17.74 -12.37 -22.18
CA LYS A 110 -16.96 -12.77 -21.01
C LYS A 110 -15.74 -11.88 -20.89
N VAL A 111 -15.59 -11.20 -19.76
CA VAL A 111 -14.49 -10.26 -19.51
C VAL A 111 -13.80 -10.62 -18.22
N SER A 112 -12.49 -10.83 -18.27
CA SER A 112 -11.68 -11.03 -17.06
C SER A 112 -11.19 -9.70 -16.49
N PHE A 113 -11.17 -9.59 -15.17
CA PHE A 113 -10.64 -8.45 -14.43
C PHE A 113 -9.59 -8.93 -13.43
N ILE A 114 -8.48 -8.21 -13.32
CA ILE A 114 -7.40 -8.52 -12.37
C ILE A 114 -6.90 -7.27 -11.67
N THR A 115 -6.72 -7.36 -10.35
CA THR A 115 -6.11 -6.30 -9.54
C THR A 115 -4.99 -6.89 -8.71
N LEU A 116 -3.88 -6.17 -8.65
CA LEU A 116 -2.69 -6.55 -7.90
C LEU A 116 -2.48 -5.56 -6.75
N ALA A 117 -1.82 -6.02 -5.70
CA ALA A 117 -1.29 -5.17 -4.65
C ALA A 117 0.03 -5.70 -4.13
N ASN A 118 0.96 -4.78 -3.90
CA ASN A 118 2.24 -5.09 -3.27
C ASN A 118 2.23 -4.55 -1.84
N VAL A 119 2.63 -5.39 -0.88
CA VAL A 119 2.74 -5.06 0.54
C VAL A 119 4.16 -5.28 1.00
N VAL A 120 4.69 -4.31 1.75
CA VAL A 120 5.95 -4.36 2.46
C VAL A 120 5.68 -4.09 3.92
N VAL A 121 6.14 -4.98 4.80
CA VAL A 121 6.11 -4.79 6.24
C VAL A 121 7.55 -4.73 6.73
N ASN A 122 7.96 -3.59 7.26
CA ASN A 122 9.22 -3.44 7.97
C ASN A 122 8.96 -3.51 9.47
N ASN A 123 9.81 -4.24 10.19
CA ASN A 123 9.76 -4.33 11.65
C ASN A 123 11.05 -3.73 12.22
N SER A 124 10.94 -2.68 13.02
CA SER A 124 12.08 -1.95 13.57
C SER A 124 12.80 -2.68 14.70
N GLU A 125 12.13 -3.62 15.38
CA GLU A 125 12.70 -4.40 16.47
C GLU A 125 13.45 -5.63 15.97
N ASN A 126 12.92 -6.24 14.89
CA ASN A 126 13.57 -7.39 14.26
C ASN A 126 13.25 -7.39 12.76
N SER A 127 14.24 -7.10 11.93
CA SER A 127 14.08 -7.04 10.47
C SER A 127 13.66 -8.36 9.84
N GLU A 128 14.04 -9.52 10.41
CA GLU A 128 13.63 -10.85 9.93
C GLU A 128 12.13 -11.11 10.15
N ASN A 129 11.51 -10.34 11.04
CA ASN A 129 10.08 -10.41 11.24
C ASN A 129 9.30 -9.66 10.16
N GLY A 130 9.91 -8.75 9.40
CA GLY A 130 9.32 -8.11 8.23
C GLY A 130 9.10 -9.06 7.04
N TYR A 131 8.36 -8.61 6.03
CA TYR A 131 8.16 -9.38 4.79
C TYR A 131 7.71 -8.51 3.60
N LYS A 132 7.81 -9.07 2.39
CA LYS A 132 7.21 -8.54 1.17
C LYS A 132 6.23 -9.57 0.60
N SER A 133 5.07 -9.13 0.13
CA SER A 133 4.08 -10.04 -0.45
C SER A 133 3.26 -9.35 -1.53
N GLU A 134 2.81 -10.14 -2.50
CA GLU A 134 1.86 -9.73 -3.53
C GLU A 134 0.49 -10.34 -3.24
N PHE A 135 -0.57 -9.54 -3.39
CA PHE A 135 -1.95 -9.96 -3.29
C PHE A 135 -2.64 -9.73 -4.63
N THR A 136 -3.44 -10.70 -5.04
CA THR A 136 -4.18 -10.65 -6.31
C THR A 136 -5.65 -10.93 -6.07
N GLU A 137 -6.50 -10.21 -6.80
CA GLU A 137 -7.90 -10.56 -7.01
C GLU A 137 -8.20 -10.67 -8.50
N LYS A 138 -8.98 -11.71 -8.84
CA LYS A 138 -9.43 -11.99 -10.20
C LYS A 138 -10.91 -12.29 -10.17
N ASP A 139 -11.64 -11.72 -11.10
CA ASP A 139 -13.04 -12.02 -11.34
C ASP A 139 -13.32 -12.08 -12.85
N THR A 140 -14.48 -12.63 -13.21
CA THR A 140 -14.98 -12.64 -14.59
C THR A 140 -16.41 -12.14 -14.61
N TYR A 141 -16.67 -11.19 -15.50
CA TYR A 141 -18.01 -10.74 -15.83
C TYR A 141 -18.56 -11.54 -17.00
N ASN A 142 -19.82 -11.98 -16.91
CA ASN A 142 -20.57 -12.56 -18.02
C ASN A 142 -21.80 -11.69 -18.26
N SER A 143 -21.99 -11.21 -19.50
CA SER A 143 -23.19 -10.47 -19.88
C SER A 143 -24.39 -11.40 -20.08
N SER A 144 -25.57 -10.81 -20.20
CA SER A 144 -26.73 -11.46 -20.83
C SER A 144 -26.42 -11.86 -22.28
N GLU A 145 -27.27 -12.71 -22.85
CA GLU A 145 -27.20 -13.12 -24.25
C GLU A 145 -27.86 -12.08 -25.17
N TYR A 146 -27.26 -11.85 -26.33
CA TYR A 146 -27.74 -10.95 -27.38
C TYR A 146 -27.96 -11.72 -28.67
N THR A 147 -28.91 -11.29 -29.50
CA THR A 147 -29.25 -11.96 -30.77
C THR A 147 -28.21 -11.74 -31.87
N SER A 148 -27.28 -10.80 -31.70
CA SER A 148 -26.19 -10.56 -32.63
C SER A 148 -24.87 -10.25 -31.90
N GLU A 149 -23.75 -10.60 -32.53
CA GLU A 149 -22.40 -10.27 -32.06
C GLU A 149 -22.20 -8.74 -31.94
N LYS A 150 -22.80 -7.98 -32.86
CA LYS A 150 -22.76 -6.51 -32.88
C LYS A 150 -23.43 -5.91 -31.65
N ASP A 151 -24.57 -6.43 -31.24
CA ASP A 151 -25.30 -5.93 -30.08
C ASP A 151 -24.56 -6.23 -28.78
N ALA A 152 -23.99 -7.44 -28.69
CA ALA A 152 -23.07 -7.80 -27.61
C ALA A 152 -21.91 -6.79 -27.55
N ASN A 153 -21.15 -6.62 -28.63
CA ASN A 153 -20.00 -5.72 -28.63
C ASN A 153 -20.38 -4.25 -28.33
N THR A 154 -21.55 -3.80 -28.78
CA THR A 154 -22.10 -2.47 -28.47
C THR A 154 -22.37 -2.31 -26.98
N TYR A 155 -22.96 -3.33 -26.35
CA TYR A 155 -23.16 -3.35 -24.90
C TYR A 155 -21.83 -3.23 -24.14
N PHE A 156 -20.81 -4.03 -24.50
CA PHE A 156 -19.52 -3.96 -23.83
C PHE A 156 -18.87 -2.59 -23.99
N THR A 157 -18.86 -2.05 -25.22
CA THR A 157 -18.24 -0.74 -25.49
C THR A 157 -18.87 0.38 -24.66
N LYS A 158 -20.19 0.34 -24.46
CA LYS A 158 -20.93 1.30 -23.62
C LYS A 158 -20.64 1.13 -22.13
N ASN A 159 -20.48 -0.10 -21.65
CA ASN A 159 -20.41 -0.40 -20.21
C ASN A 159 -19.01 -0.64 -19.66
N LYS A 160 -17.98 -0.78 -20.51
CA LYS A 160 -16.60 -1.16 -20.11
C LYS A 160 -16.02 -0.31 -18.98
N LEU A 161 -16.27 1.01 -18.98
CA LEU A 161 -15.75 1.91 -17.96
C LEU A 161 -16.45 1.72 -16.62
N SER A 162 -17.77 1.52 -16.64
CA SER A 162 -18.57 1.25 -15.45
C SER A 162 -18.17 -0.09 -14.83
N LEU A 163 -18.06 -1.14 -15.65
CA LEU A 163 -17.60 -2.47 -15.22
C LEU A 163 -16.19 -2.40 -14.61
N ALA A 164 -15.25 -1.71 -15.27
CA ALA A 164 -13.90 -1.55 -14.72
C ALA A 164 -13.90 -0.84 -13.35
N ALA A 165 -14.73 0.20 -13.16
CA ALA A 165 -14.86 0.91 -11.89
C ALA A 165 -15.50 0.05 -10.77
N GLU A 166 -16.52 -0.74 -11.11
CA GLU A 166 -17.16 -1.70 -10.20
C GLU A 166 -16.15 -2.72 -9.68
N TYR A 167 -15.46 -3.41 -10.59
CA TYR A 167 -14.45 -4.41 -10.23
C TYR A 167 -13.26 -3.78 -9.52
N ASN A 168 -12.88 -2.54 -9.82
CA ASN A 168 -11.85 -1.80 -9.06
C ASN A 168 -12.23 -1.64 -7.60
N THR A 169 -13.48 -1.24 -7.32
CA THR A 169 -13.96 -1.05 -5.94
C THR A 169 -14.05 -2.40 -5.22
N LYS A 170 -14.64 -3.41 -5.88
CA LYS A 170 -14.79 -4.77 -5.35
C LYS A 170 -13.45 -5.40 -5.00
N HIS A 171 -12.51 -5.41 -5.96
CA HIS A 171 -11.19 -6.01 -5.78
C HIS A 171 -10.38 -5.26 -4.73
N LYS A 172 -10.35 -3.91 -4.73
CA LYS A 172 -9.62 -3.14 -3.71
C LYS A 172 -10.10 -3.48 -2.30
N LYS A 173 -11.41 -3.62 -2.07
CA LYS A 173 -11.98 -4.03 -0.78
C LYS A 173 -11.54 -5.44 -0.38
N ALA A 174 -11.60 -6.39 -1.32
CA ALA A 174 -11.20 -7.78 -1.06
C ALA A 174 -9.69 -7.91 -0.76
N ILE A 175 -8.84 -7.20 -1.53
CA ILE A 175 -7.40 -7.10 -1.28
C ILE A 175 -7.12 -6.54 0.12
N ILE A 176 -7.74 -5.42 0.51
CA ILE A 176 -7.53 -4.83 1.84
C ILE A 176 -7.86 -5.84 2.95
N ASN A 177 -8.97 -6.56 2.82
CA ASN A 177 -9.34 -7.61 3.78
C ASN A 177 -8.31 -8.74 3.84
N LYS A 178 -7.77 -9.19 2.69
CA LYS A 178 -6.71 -10.21 2.64
C LYS A 178 -5.43 -9.72 3.30
N ILE A 179 -5.03 -8.47 3.07
CA ILE A 179 -3.87 -7.85 3.71
C ILE A 179 -4.08 -7.78 5.22
N GLU A 180 -5.24 -7.29 5.68
CA GLU A 180 -5.56 -7.22 7.11
C GLU A 180 -5.53 -8.61 7.79
N GLN A 181 -6.08 -9.64 7.13
CA GLN A 181 -6.02 -11.00 7.63
C GLN A 181 -4.57 -11.53 7.71
N ALA A 182 -3.74 -11.27 6.70
CA ALA A 182 -2.34 -11.68 6.70
C ALA A 182 -1.56 -10.99 7.84
N LEU A 183 -1.76 -9.69 8.03
CA LEU A 183 -1.15 -8.93 9.12
C LEU A 183 -1.59 -9.42 10.49
N ASN A 184 -2.89 -9.67 10.68
CA ASN A 184 -3.42 -10.19 11.94
C ASN A 184 -2.95 -11.62 12.24
N ASN A 185 -2.86 -12.50 11.23
CA ASN A 185 -2.31 -13.84 11.43
C ASN A 185 -0.82 -13.81 11.79
N THR A 186 -0.09 -12.83 11.24
CA THR A 186 1.36 -12.72 11.45
C THR A 186 1.68 -12.06 12.79
N TYR A 187 1.04 -10.94 13.11
CA TYR A 187 1.40 -10.09 14.26
C TYR A 187 0.27 -9.87 15.27
N GLY A 188 -1.00 -9.99 14.85
CA GLY A 188 -2.14 -9.60 15.66
C GLY A 188 -2.58 -10.64 16.70
N TYR A 189 -3.02 -10.14 17.84
CA TYR A 189 -3.75 -10.90 18.86
C TYR A 189 -5.24 -10.72 18.59
N VAL A 190 -5.88 -11.71 17.96
CA VAL A 190 -7.24 -11.53 17.41
C VAL A 190 -8.30 -12.18 18.31
N PRO A 191 -9.18 -11.42 18.97
CA PRO A 191 -10.36 -11.98 19.61
C PRO A 191 -11.20 -12.74 18.58
N TYR A 192 -11.49 -14.00 18.87
CA TYR A 192 -12.19 -14.88 17.97
C TYR A 192 -13.32 -15.60 18.69
N THR A 193 -14.50 -15.57 18.09
CA THR A 193 -15.68 -16.31 18.55
C THR A 193 -16.18 -17.19 17.42
N ASN A 194 -16.36 -18.48 17.69
CA ASN A 194 -16.91 -19.44 16.73
C ASN A 194 -18.13 -20.13 17.31
N ALA A 195 -19.21 -20.19 16.53
CA ALA A 195 -20.45 -20.88 16.88
C ALA A 195 -20.64 -22.21 16.12
N LYS A 196 -19.62 -22.64 15.35
CA LYS A 196 -19.68 -23.81 14.47
C LYS A 196 -18.78 -24.96 14.93
N GLU A 197 -18.25 -24.90 16.15
CA GLU A 197 -17.58 -26.06 16.74
C GLU A 197 -18.61 -27.10 17.15
N HIS A 198 -18.25 -28.38 17.06
CA HIS A 198 -19.17 -29.46 17.39
C HIS A 198 -18.51 -30.55 18.22
N PHE A 199 -19.36 -31.24 18.98
CA PHE A 199 -19.09 -32.53 19.56
C PHE A 199 -19.80 -33.61 18.76
N TRP A 200 -19.27 -34.84 18.79
CA TRP A 200 -19.96 -36.01 18.27
C TRP A 200 -20.84 -36.58 19.35
N ILE A 201 -22.16 -36.47 19.17
CA ILE A 201 -23.14 -36.90 20.15
C ILE A 201 -23.97 -38.05 19.58
N LEU A 202 -24.31 -39.01 20.42
CA LEU A 202 -25.11 -40.15 20.03
C LEU A 202 -26.53 -39.72 19.61
N GLY A 203 -26.90 -39.99 18.37
CA GLY A 203 -28.21 -39.66 17.79
C GLY A 203 -29.28 -40.75 17.96
N ASN A 204 -28.85 -41.98 18.23
CA ASN A 204 -29.78 -43.10 18.37
C ASN A 204 -30.44 -43.12 19.75
N LYS A 205 -31.68 -42.61 19.83
CA LYS A 205 -32.51 -42.55 21.05
C LYS A 205 -32.70 -43.89 21.77
N LYS A 206 -32.59 -45.02 21.06
CA LYS A 206 -32.78 -46.37 21.65
C LYS A 206 -31.52 -46.90 22.36
N HIS A 207 -30.36 -46.32 22.07
CA HIS A 207 -29.10 -46.76 22.64
C HIS A 207 -29.04 -46.41 24.14
N PRO A 208 -28.59 -47.32 25.04
CA PRO A 208 -28.63 -47.10 26.49
C PRO A 208 -27.80 -45.90 26.96
N GLU A 209 -26.81 -45.49 26.17
CA GLU A 209 -25.96 -44.34 26.46
C GLU A 209 -26.57 -42.99 26.01
N TYR A 210 -27.67 -42.99 25.25
CA TYR A 210 -28.20 -41.78 24.59
C TYR A 210 -28.50 -40.65 25.57
N GLN A 211 -29.21 -40.94 26.65
CA GLN A 211 -29.66 -39.93 27.61
C GLN A 211 -28.45 -39.25 28.28
N LYS A 212 -27.56 -40.03 28.90
CA LYS A 212 -26.37 -39.49 29.57
C LYS A 212 -25.44 -38.74 28.62
N HIS A 213 -25.30 -39.23 27.39
CA HIS A 213 -24.45 -38.59 26.38
C HIS A 213 -25.02 -37.24 25.93
N THR A 214 -26.35 -37.15 25.84
CA THR A 214 -27.06 -35.89 25.55
C THR A 214 -26.95 -34.92 26.72
N GLU A 215 -27.17 -35.37 27.96
CA GLU A 215 -27.03 -34.56 29.18
C GLU A 215 -25.61 -33.98 29.33
N ALA A 216 -24.59 -34.82 29.09
CA ALA A 216 -23.18 -34.38 29.08
C ALA A 216 -22.94 -33.26 28.07
N TYR A 217 -23.48 -33.38 26.85
CA TYR A 217 -23.40 -32.31 25.85
C TYR A 217 -24.11 -31.03 26.27
N GLN A 218 -25.35 -31.12 26.79
CA GLN A 218 -26.09 -29.92 27.22
C GLN A 218 -25.32 -29.17 28.32
N ASN A 219 -24.70 -29.91 29.24
CA ASN A 219 -23.84 -29.34 30.27
C ASN A 219 -22.59 -28.68 29.65
N LEU A 220 -21.89 -29.34 28.72
CA LEU A 220 -20.76 -28.72 28.02
C LEU A 220 -21.16 -27.45 27.29
N LYS A 221 -22.27 -27.48 26.56
CA LYS A 221 -22.78 -26.31 25.82
C LYS A 221 -23.05 -25.14 26.75
N ARG A 222 -23.65 -25.39 27.92
CA ARG A 222 -23.86 -24.39 28.98
C ARG A 222 -22.54 -23.87 29.55
N ILE A 223 -21.57 -24.74 29.81
CA ILE A 223 -20.28 -24.34 30.37
C ILE A 223 -19.47 -23.50 29.37
N PHE A 224 -19.36 -23.96 28.12
CA PHE A 224 -18.61 -23.26 27.08
C PHE A 224 -19.26 -21.95 26.62
N SER A 225 -20.58 -21.76 26.79
CA SER A 225 -21.23 -20.47 26.48
C SER A 225 -20.73 -19.31 27.37
N ASN A 226 -20.22 -19.65 28.57
CA ASN A 226 -19.59 -18.71 29.50
C ASN A 226 -18.14 -18.38 29.11
N MET A 227 -17.54 -19.10 28.16
CA MET A 227 -16.17 -18.86 27.73
C MET A 227 -16.06 -17.52 27.00
N LYS A 228 -15.26 -16.61 27.54
CA LYS A 228 -14.92 -15.31 26.92
C LYS A 228 -13.42 -15.24 26.66
N TYR A 229 -13.04 -14.59 25.57
CA TYR A 229 -11.63 -14.43 25.21
C TYR A 229 -10.83 -13.58 26.21
N ASN A 230 -11.50 -12.76 27.01
CA ASN A 230 -10.87 -11.80 27.91
C ASN A 230 -11.04 -12.12 29.41
N GLN A 231 -11.51 -13.32 29.74
CA GLN A 231 -11.73 -13.75 31.13
C GLN A 231 -11.05 -15.09 31.40
N SER A 232 -10.58 -15.28 32.64
CA SER A 232 -9.96 -16.55 33.05
C SER A 232 -10.93 -17.73 32.87
N ILE A 233 -10.39 -18.85 32.38
CA ILE A 233 -11.13 -20.11 32.19
C ILE A 233 -10.98 -21.07 33.38
N GLY A 234 -10.50 -20.61 34.54
CA GLY A 234 -10.30 -21.45 35.73
C GLY A 234 -11.55 -22.22 36.15
N ASN A 235 -12.70 -21.54 36.28
CA ASN A 235 -13.97 -22.18 36.65
C ASN A 235 -14.45 -23.17 35.59
N ILE A 236 -14.28 -22.82 34.31
CA ILE A 236 -14.63 -23.68 33.18
C ILE A 236 -13.81 -24.98 33.24
N LYS A 237 -12.49 -24.88 33.52
CA LYS A 237 -11.61 -26.06 33.68
C LYS A 237 -12.12 -27.00 34.78
N THR A 238 -12.62 -26.47 35.89
CA THR A 238 -13.16 -27.28 36.99
C THR A 238 -14.51 -27.88 36.63
N GLU A 239 -15.44 -27.08 36.06
CA GLU A 239 -16.80 -27.53 35.73
C GLU A 239 -16.86 -28.63 34.66
N VAL A 240 -15.87 -28.71 33.76
CA VAL A 240 -15.85 -29.75 32.72
C VAL A 240 -15.30 -31.10 33.20
N LEU A 241 -14.57 -31.17 34.32
CA LEU A 241 -13.91 -32.41 34.77
C LEU A 241 -14.89 -33.59 34.93
N PRO A 242 -16.06 -33.43 35.60
CA PRO A 242 -17.02 -34.53 35.71
C PRO A 242 -17.53 -35.05 34.36
N ILE A 243 -17.52 -34.20 33.33
CA ILE A 243 -17.96 -34.57 31.99
C ILE A 243 -16.84 -35.31 31.23
N VAL A 244 -15.58 -34.93 31.46
CA VAL A 244 -14.42 -35.70 30.98
C VAL A 244 -14.44 -37.10 31.61
N ASP A 245 -14.62 -37.20 32.93
CA ASP A 245 -14.70 -38.47 33.65
C ASP A 245 -15.82 -39.35 33.09
N TYR A 246 -16.98 -38.75 32.78
CA TYR A 246 -18.07 -39.45 32.11
C TYR A 246 -17.65 -40.04 30.76
N PHE A 247 -17.04 -39.26 29.86
CA PHE A 247 -16.61 -39.78 28.57
C PHE A 247 -15.51 -40.85 28.69
N GLU A 248 -14.62 -40.76 29.69
CA GLU A 248 -13.64 -41.82 29.98
C GLU A 248 -14.31 -43.11 30.47
N SER A 249 -15.39 -43.00 31.25
CA SER A 249 -16.19 -44.14 31.66
C SER A 249 -16.86 -44.83 30.46
N VAL A 250 -17.32 -44.06 29.46
CA VAL A 250 -17.87 -44.59 28.21
C VAL A 250 -16.79 -45.35 27.44
N VAL A 251 -15.57 -44.81 27.35
CA VAL A 251 -14.45 -45.53 26.73
C VAL A 251 -14.23 -46.88 27.41
N SER A 252 -14.18 -46.90 28.74
CA SER A 252 -13.96 -48.11 29.53
C SER A 252 -15.08 -49.15 29.37
N LYS A 253 -16.33 -48.70 29.20
CA LYS A 253 -17.51 -49.56 29.01
C LYS A 253 -17.59 -50.20 27.62
N TYR A 254 -17.11 -49.53 26.57
CA TYR A 254 -17.27 -49.98 25.18
C TYR A 254 -15.95 -50.47 24.57
N GLN A 255 -15.46 -51.63 25.04
CA GLN A 255 -14.19 -52.25 24.62
C GLN A 255 -14.34 -53.26 23.48
N GLY A 256 -13.22 -53.58 22.81
CA GLY A 256 -13.15 -54.62 21.78
C GLY A 256 -13.22 -54.13 20.32
N PRO A 257 -13.13 -55.06 19.35
CA PRO A 257 -12.89 -54.74 17.94
C PRO A 257 -14.16 -54.37 17.16
N LYS A 258 -15.35 -54.50 17.74
CA LYS A 258 -16.61 -54.23 17.04
C LYS A 258 -16.70 -52.76 16.63
N LYS A 259 -17.02 -52.49 15.36
CA LYS A 259 -17.12 -51.14 14.78
C LYS A 259 -18.00 -50.18 15.59
N LYS A 260 -19.13 -50.65 16.13
CA LYS A 260 -20.05 -49.85 16.95
C LYS A 260 -19.41 -49.40 18.28
N MET A 261 -18.68 -50.29 18.95
CA MET A 261 -17.94 -49.97 20.18
C MET A 261 -16.77 -49.03 19.87
N ALA A 262 -16.03 -49.27 18.79
CA ALA A 262 -14.98 -48.36 18.32
C ALA A 262 -15.51 -46.96 18.01
N LYS A 263 -16.75 -46.85 17.51
CA LYS A 263 -17.42 -45.57 17.25
C LYS A 263 -17.80 -44.82 18.54
N MET A 264 -18.20 -45.54 19.61
CA MET A 264 -18.43 -44.93 20.93
C MET A 264 -17.14 -44.40 21.56
N ARG A 265 -16.05 -45.17 21.48
CA ARG A 265 -14.72 -44.71 21.93
C ARG A 265 -14.24 -43.52 21.12
N TYR A 266 -14.43 -43.55 19.81
CA TYR A 266 -14.11 -42.43 18.91
C TYR A 266 -14.82 -41.15 19.34
N ALA A 267 -16.14 -41.17 19.53
CA ALA A 267 -16.89 -39.99 19.95
C ALA A 267 -16.37 -39.42 21.28
N SER A 268 -16.12 -40.30 22.25
CA SER A 268 -15.62 -39.93 23.57
C SER A 268 -14.22 -39.32 23.50
N PHE A 269 -13.26 -39.98 22.81
CA PHE A 269 -11.91 -39.45 22.64
C PHE A 269 -11.89 -38.13 21.86
N TYR A 270 -12.71 -37.99 20.81
CA TYR A 270 -12.85 -36.75 20.05
C TYR A 270 -13.36 -35.62 20.96
N ASN A 271 -14.43 -35.88 21.72
CA ASN A 271 -15.02 -34.87 22.59
C ASN A 271 -14.03 -34.44 23.68
N ILE A 272 -13.31 -35.38 24.31
CA ILE A 272 -12.29 -35.06 25.32
C ILE A 272 -11.13 -34.26 24.71
N ALA A 273 -10.60 -34.68 23.55
CA ALA A 273 -9.53 -33.96 22.86
C ALA A 273 -9.95 -32.51 22.54
N LYS A 274 -11.19 -32.32 22.07
CA LYS A 274 -11.80 -31.03 21.76
C LYS A 274 -11.96 -30.15 23.02
N ILE A 275 -12.41 -30.73 24.14
CA ILE A 275 -12.50 -30.05 25.44
C ILE A 275 -11.13 -29.53 25.83
N PHE A 276 -10.11 -30.40 25.92
CA PHE A 276 -8.77 -29.98 26.33
C PHE A 276 -8.14 -28.96 25.38
N TYR A 277 -8.44 -29.03 24.09
CA TYR A 277 -7.92 -28.07 23.12
C TYR A 277 -8.45 -26.67 23.40
N PHE A 278 -9.73 -26.52 23.75
CA PHE A 278 -10.31 -25.22 24.10
C PHE A 278 -10.02 -24.77 25.53
N LEU A 279 -9.52 -25.65 26.39
CA LEU A 279 -9.05 -25.30 27.74
C LEU A 279 -7.56 -24.92 27.79
N ASP A 280 -6.93 -24.73 26.63
CA ASP A 280 -5.49 -24.42 26.51
C ASP A 280 -4.60 -25.51 27.11
N MET A 281 -4.97 -26.78 26.92
CA MET A 281 -4.21 -27.94 27.39
C MET A 281 -3.74 -28.81 26.23
N PRO A 282 -2.90 -28.28 25.31
CA PRO A 282 -2.54 -28.97 24.06
C PRO A 282 -1.82 -30.32 24.30
N GLU A 283 -1.05 -30.45 25.37
CA GLU A 283 -0.40 -31.74 25.71
C GLU A 283 -1.43 -32.80 26.08
N LYS A 284 -2.46 -32.46 26.87
CA LYS A 284 -3.58 -33.37 27.13
C LYS A 284 -4.34 -33.69 25.85
N THR A 285 -4.57 -32.70 24.99
CA THR A 285 -5.19 -32.95 23.66
C THR A 285 -4.40 -33.98 22.86
N LYS A 286 -3.06 -33.92 22.84
CA LYS A 286 -2.21 -34.90 22.14
C LYS A 286 -2.37 -36.33 22.69
N VAL A 287 -2.50 -36.47 24.01
CA VAL A 287 -2.78 -37.79 24.62
C VAL A 287 -4.05 -38.41 24.04
N TYR A 288 -5.16 -37.67 23.96
CA TYR A 288 -6.41 -38.21 23.39
C TYR A 288 -6.41 -38.27 21.86
N ALA A 289 -5.62 -37.42 21.19
CA ALA A 289 -5.39 -37.50 19.76
C ALA A 289 -4.70 -38.81 19.36
N ASN A 290 -3.70 -39.25 20.14
CA ASN A 290 -3.06 -40.55 19.95
C ASN A 290 -4.05 -41.70 20.20
N LYS A 291 -4.87 -41.60 21.25
CA LYS A 291 -5.96 -42.57 21.51
C LYS A 291 -6.96 -42.64 20.35
N LEU A 292 -7.27 -41.53 19.67
CA LEU A 292 -8.09 -41.53 18.44
C LEU A 292 -7.44 -42.32 17.30
N ILE A 293 -6.12 -42.13 17.09
CA ILE A 293 -5.35 -42.83 16.05
C ILE A 293 -5.30 -44.34 16.35
N GLU A 294 -5.01 -44.70 17.59
CA GLU A 294 -4.97 -46.08 18.09
C GLU A 294 -6.34 -46.76 17.97
N ASN A 295 -7.43 -46.04 18.26
CA ASN A 295 -8.79 -46.57 18.13
C ASN A 295 -9.15 -46.95 16.68
N GLY A 296 -8.51 -46.34 15.68
CA GLY A 296 -8.57 -46.78 14.28
C GLY A 296 -9.89 -46.56 13.53
N TYR A 297 -10.93 -46.00 14.17
CA TYR A 297 -12.22 -45.71 13.52
C TYR A 297 -12.11 -44.59 12.48
N ASP A 298 -11.56 -43.45 12.88
CA ASP A 298 -11.17 -42.35 12.00
C ASP A 298 -9.87 -41.72 12.52
N LYS A 299 -8.76 -42.05 11.85
CA LYS A 299 -7.42 -41.60 12.23
C LYS A 299 -7.18 -40.13 11.84
N SER A 300 -7.98 -39.57 10.94
CA SER A 300 -7.76 -38.23 10.39
C SER A 300 -7.97 -37.16 11.46
N ASP A 301 -8.97 -37.31 12.32
CA ASP A 301 -9.22 -36.40 13.44
C ASP A 301 -8.09 -36.41 14.48
N GLY A 302 -7.55 -37.58 14.80
CA GLY A 302 -6.39 -37.67 15.70
C GLY A 302 -5.16 -36.98 15.13
N LYS A 303 -4.87 -37.16 13.83
CA LYS A 303 -3.80 -36.43 13.13
C LYS A 303 -4.05 -34.92 13.13
N TYR A 304 -5.30 -34.50 12.92
CA TYR A 304 -5.70 -33.10 12.97
C TYR A 304 -5.46 -32.50 14.37
N PHE A 305 -5.91 -33.17 15.43
CA PHE A 305 -5.70 -32.72 16.82
C PHE A 305 -4.23 -32.62 17.18
N ASN A 306 -3.40 -33.61 16.83
CA ASN A 306 -1.94 -33.51 17.00
C ASN A 306 -1.39 -32.26 16.30
N SER A 307 -1.76 -32.04 15.03
CA SER A 307 -1.26 -30.88 14.27
C SER A 307 -1.65 -29.54 14.88
N ILE A 308 -2.91 -29.36 15.31
CA ILE A 308 -3.33 -28.09 15.91
C ILE A 308 -2.77 -27.90 17.31
N SER A 309 -2.54 -28.98 18.07
CA SER A 309 -1.89 -28.92 19.38
C SER A 309 -0.43 -28.52 19.27
N ASP A 310 0.33 -29.10 18.35
CA ASP A 310 1.74 -28.74 18.13
C ASP A 310 1.87 -27.26 17.74
N LYS A 311 0.99 -26.79 16.83
CA LYS A 311 0.91 -25.36 16.47
C LYS A 311 0.54 -24.47 17.66
N LEU A 312 -0.34 -24.94 18.56
CA LEU A 312 -0.72 -24.18 19.75
C LEU A 312 0.43 -24.11 20.77
N ILE A 313 1.16 -25.21 20.98
CA ILE A 313 2.37 -25.26 21.81
C ILE A 313 3.42 -24.30 21.28
N GLU A 314 3.69 -24.33 19.98
CA GLU A 314 4.64 -23.41 19.34
C GLU A 314 4.22 -21.95 19.51
N LYS A 315 2.92 -21.66 19.36
CA LYS A 315 2.37 -20.31 19.59
C LYS A 315 2.51 -19.88 21.04
N PHE A 316 2.21 -20.74 22.01
CA PHE A 316 2.42 -20.44 23.42
C PHE A 316 3.88 -20.12 23.72
N LYS A 317 4.81 -20.92 23.20
CA LYS A 317 6.25 -20.68 23.34
C LYS A 317 6.66 -19.33 22.73
N LYS A 318 6.27 -19.05 21.47
CA LYS A 318 6.63 -17.82 20.77
C LYS A 318 6.05 -16.56 21.40
N ASN A 319 4.87 -16.67 22.02
CA ASN A 319 4.17 -15.53 22.62
C ASN A 319 4.43 -15.38 24.12
N GLU A 320 5.16 -16.31 24.74
CA GLU A 320 5.40 -16.37 26.19
C GLU A 320 4.10 -16.39 27.02
N LEU A 321 3.11 -17.16 26.54
CA LEU A 321 1.80 -17.29 27.16
C LEU A 321 1.46 -18.76 27.43
N THR A 322 0.59 -18.99 28.42
CA THR A 322 0.04 -20.31 28.75
C THR A 322 -1.47 -20.39 28.55
N THR A 323 -2.09 -19.29 28.11
CA THR A 323 -3.53 -19.17 27.89
C THR A 323 -3.81 -18.24 26.71
N ARG A 324 -4.89 -18.50 25.98
CA ARG A 324 -5.47 -17.65 24.94
C ARG A 324 -6.56 -16.73 25.49
N HIS A 325 -6.77 -16.72 26.80
CA HIS A 325 -7.81 -15.94 27.45
C HIS A 325 -7.22 -14.77 28.25
N PHE A 326 -7.16 -13.59 27.62
CA PHE A 326 -6.62 -12.36 28.18
C PHE A 326 -7.17 -11.14 27.44
N GLU A 327 -7.07 -9.97 28.07
CA GLU A 327 -7.53 -8.71 27.49
C GLU A 327 -6.70 -8.32 26.26
N VAL A 328 -7.39 -7.87 25.19
CA VAL A 328 -6.74 -7.42 23.96
C VAL A 328 -7.17 -5.99 23.65
N THR A 329 -6.22 -5.07 23.74
CA THR A 329 -6.48 -3.66 23.46
C THR A 329 -6.03 -3.31 22.04
N THR A 330 -6.95 -2.79 21.21
CA THR A 330 -6.63 -2.26 19.89
C THR A 330 -6.99 -0.79 19.87
N LYS A 331 -6.01 0.08 19.61
CA LYS A 331 -6.23 1.54 19.59
C LYS A 331 -5.86 2.10 18.24
N ASN A 332 -6.50 3.20 17.89
CA ASN A 332 -6.08 4.01 16.76
C ASN A 332 -5.76 5.42 17.28
N LEU A 333 -4.48 5.67 17.55
CA LEU A 333 -3.96 6.99 17.95
C LEU A 333 -3.42 7.78 16.74
N SER A 334 -3.48 7.20 15.53
CA SER A 334 -3.10 7.90 14.29
C SER A 334 -3.97 9.13 14.00
N THR A 335 -5.08 9.28 14.73
CA THR A 335 -5.81 10.53 14.98
C THR A 335 -6.57 10.42 16.31
N ASN A 336 -6.02 10.90 17.43
CA ASN A 336 -6.73 11.36 18.65
C ASN A 336 -5.73 11.60 19.81
N ILE A 337 -5.47 12.87 20.15
CA ILE A 337 -5.10 13.27 21.51
C ILE A 337 -6.20 14.22 21.98
N LYS A 338 -7.17 13.69 22.73
CA LYS A 338 -7.92 14.51 23.70
C LYS A 338 -7.03 14.60 24.95
N PRO A 339 -6.76 15.80 25.50
CA PRO A 339 -6.10 15.91 26.80
C PRO A 339 -6.98 15.27 27.87
N THR A 340 -6.41 14.37 28.66
CA THR A 340 -7.04 13.80 29.84
C THR A 340 -7.11 14.87 30.93
N GLU A 341 -8.32 15.25 31.31
CA GLU A 341 -8.59 16.09 32.48
C GLU A 341 -8.27 15.31 33.77
N THR A 342 -7.41 15.88 34.61
CA THR A 342 -7.30 15.53 36.02
C THR A 342 -8.51 16.04 36.78
N VAL A 343 -9.09 15.13 37.57
CA VAL A 343 -10.30 15.28 38.39
C VAL A 343 -10.12 16.35 39.48
N ALA A 344 -11.05 17.30 39.56
CA ALA A 344 -11.46 17.98 40.79
C ALA A 344 -12.99 18.11 40.81
N LYS A 345 -13.58 17.89 41.99
CA LYS A 345 -15.00 17.59 42.26
C LYS A 345 -15.96 18.80 42.22
N SER A 346 -17.24 18.44 42.04
CA SER A 346 -18.54 19.03 42.47
C SER A 346 -19.20 20.21 41.72
N THR A 347 -20.32 19.85 41.06
CA THR A 347 -21.64 20.45 40.70
C THR A 347 -22.09 21.80 41.34
N PRO A 348 -23.19 22.49 40.86
CA PRO A 348 -24.08 22.21 39.71
C PRO A 348 -24.54 23.43 38.83
N LYS A 349 -25.08 23.10 37.63
CA LYS A 349 -26.05 23.82 36.75
C LYS A 349 -26.14 25.36 36.84
N GLN A 350 -25.95 26.05 35.70
CA GLN A 350 -26.93 27.01 35.16
C GLN A 350 -26.70 27.37 33.68
N THR A 351 -27.80 27.23 32.94
CA THR A 351 -28.38 28.05 31.86
C THR A 351 -27.50 28.78 30.85
N ALA A 352 -27.83 28.55 29.58
CA ALA A 352 -27.36 29.28 28.41
C ALA A 352 -27.64 30.80 28.50
N SER A 353 -26.63 31.61 28.16
CA SER A 353 -26.81 32.92 27.53
C SER A 353 -25.56 33.25 26.72
N GLY A 354 -25.77 33.60 25.45
CA GLY A 354 -24.70 33.88 24.51
C GLY A 354 -23.99 35.20 24.82
N THR A 355 -22.66 35.18 24.70
CA THR A 355 -21.87 36.41 24.56
C THR A 355 -20.73 36.12 23.60
N LYS A 356 -20.74 36.76 22.43
CA LYS A 356 -19.61 36.74 21.48
C LYS A 356 -18.43 37.44 22.13
N THR A 357 -17.50 36.66 22.66
CA THR A 357 -16.17 37.13 23.05
C THR A 357 -15.32 37.27 21.78
N ASN A 358 -14.92 38.51 21.46
CA ASN A 358 -13.87 38.78 20.47
C ASN A 358 -12.54 38.22 21.00
N THR A 359 -12.28 36.96 20.73
CA THR A 359 -10.98 36.33 20.96
C THR A 359 -10.01 36.90 19.92
N ILE A 360 -8.95 37.56 20.37
CA ILE A 360 -7.86 38.04 19.51
C ILE A 360 -7.22 36.81 18.85
N LYS A 361 -7.58 36.52 17.60
CA LYS A 361 -7.02 35.41 16.83
C LYS A 361 -5.56 35.70 16.53
N ASN A 362 -4.66 34.76 16.81
CA ASN A 362 -3.25 34.90 16.49
C ASN A 362 -3.09 34.97 14.96
N PRO A 363 -2.49 36.05 14.40
CA PRO A 363 -2.38 36.20 12.96
C PRO A 363 -1.49 35.14 12.31
N ASN A 364 -0.71 34.37 13.07
CA ASN A 364 0.12 33.30 12.52
C ASN A 364 -0.65 32.03 12.17
N PHE A 365 -1.95 31.96 12.50
CA PHE A 365 -2.76 30.77 12.31
C PHE A 365 -4.06 31.09 11.60
N TYR A 366 -4.50 30.16 10.74
CA TYR A 366 -5.85 30.16 10.22
C TYR A 366 -6.74 29.31 11.13
N TYR A 367 -7.87 29.85 11.56
CA TYR A 367 -8.84 29.17 12.42
C TYR A 367 -10.08 28.81 11.61
N SER A 368 -10.32 27.53 11.40
CA SER A 368 -11.52 27.02 10.73
C SER A 368 -12.77 27.25 11.58
N GLU A 369 -13.87 27.52 10.91
CA GLU A 369 -15.22 27.60 11.47
C GLU A 369 -15.95 26.25 11.43
N GLY A 370 -15.26 25.16 11.05
CA GLY A 370 -15.83 23.83 10.87
C GLY A 370 -16.54 23.61 9.53
N ASN A 371 -16.44 24.58 8.60
CA ASN A 371 -17.00 24.45 7.26
C ASN A 371 -15.94 23.93 6.28
N ILE A 372 -16.04 22.64 5.94
CA ILE A 372 -15.06 21.96 5.10
C ILE A 372 -14.92 22.54 3.68
N ASN A 373 -16.00 23.09 3.11
CA ASN A 373 -15.95 23.72 1.79
C ASN A 373 -15.16 25.03 1.84
N LYS A 374 -15.35 25.82 2.90
CA LYS A 374 -14.57 27.03 3.18
C LYS A 374 -13.11 26.66 3.45
N ASP A 375 -12.86 25.67 4.31
CA ASP A 375 -11.50 25.16 4.61
C ASP A 375 -10.77 24.72 3.35
N ASN A 376 -11.45 24.00 2.46
CA ASN A 376 -10.89 23.52 1.20
C ASN A 376 -10.58 24.67 0.25
N LYS A 377 -11.40 25.72 0.22
CA LYS A 377 -11.11 26.94 -0.55
C LYS A 377 -9.86 27.64 -0.01
N VAL A 378 -9.75 27.77 1.31
CA VAL A 378 -8.57 28.36 1.97
C VAL A 378 -7.32 27.53 1.70
N ALA A 379 -7.40 26.20 1.84
CA ALA A 379 -6.29 25.30 1.57
C ALA A 379 -5.80 25.38 0.12
N LYS A 380 -6.72 25.43 -0.87
CA LYS A 380 -6.37 25.61 -2.28
C LYS A 380 -5.68 26.95 -2.53
N ASN A 381 -6.19 28.03 -1.96
CA ASN A 381 -5.59 29.36 -2.07
C ASN A 381 -4.20 29.43 -1.43
N LEU A 382 -4.03 28.81 -0.26
CA LEU A 382 -2.75 28.66 0.43
C LEU A 382 -1.74 27.89 -0.43
N ILE A 383 -2.13 26.71 -0.93
CA ILE A 383 -1.26 25.87 -1.78
C ILE A 383 -0.86 26.65 -3.04
N SER A 384 -1.82 27.30 -3.72
CA SER A 384 -1.55 28.13 -4.89
C SER A 384 -0.61 29.29 -4.57
N THR A 385 -0.78 29.96 -3.44
CA THR A 385 0.10 31.05 -3.00
C THR A 385 1.51 30.54 -2.75
N VAL A 386 1.69 29.54 -1.90
CA VAL A 386 3.00 28.95 -1.56
C VAL A 386 3.72 28.52 -2.83
N LYS A 387 3.00 27.82 -3.72
CA LYS A 387 3.48 27.40 -5.03
C LYS A 387 4.01 28.60 -5.83
N ASN A 388 3.18 29.62 -6.05
CA ASN A 388 3.55 30.78 -6.85
C ASN A 388 4.75 31.54 -6.28
N ILE A 389 4.85 31.67 -4.95
CA ILE A 389 6.01 32.31 -4.30
C ILE A 389 7.27 31.49 -4.50
N ILE A 390 7.21 30.17 -4.35
CA ILE A 390 8.38 29.31 -4.53
C ILE A 390 8.85 29.32 -5.98
N VAL A 391 7.94 29.22 -6.97
CA VAL A 391 8.34 29.36 -8.39
C VAL A 391 8.90 30.76 -8.65
N ALA A 392 8.29 31.80 -8.09
CA ALA A 392 8.75 33.16 -8.33
C ALA A 392 10.20 33.37 -7.85
N THR A 393 10.59 32.73 -6.74
CA THR A 393 11.77 33.11 -5.97
C THR A 393 12.96 32.17 -6.16
N ASP A 394 12.72 30.89 -6.41
CA ASP A 394 13.80 29.93 -6.55
C ASP A 394 14.47 30.01 -7.93
N LYS A 395 15.80 29.91 -7.95
CA LYS A 395 16.60 29.96 -9.18
C LYS A 395 16.53 28.64 -9.96
N GLN A 396 16.22 27.53 -9.29
CA GLN A 396 16.15 26.20 -9.87
C GLN A 396 14.73 25.84 -10.34
N TYR A 397 13.70 26.42 -9.71
CA TYR A 397 12.31 26.11 -10.06
C TYR A 397 11.81 26.98 -11.21
N ALA A 398 11.58 26.31 -12.34
CA ALA A 398 10.98 26.90 -13.51
C ALA A 398 9.45 26.81 -13.46
N SER A 399 8.87 25.69 -13.04
CA SER A 399 7.42 25.49 -12.93
C SER A 399 7.12 24.22 -12.15
N PHE A 400 5.82 23.93 -12.00
CA PHE A 400 5.29 22.77 -11.32
C PHE A 400 4.22 22.11 -12.17
N VAL A 401 4.11 20.80 -12.05
CA VAL A 401 2.91 20.09 -12.52
C VAL A 401 2.10 19.69 -11.33
N GLU A 402 0.85 20.12 -11.37
CA GLU A 402 -0.14 19.86 -10.33
C GLU A 402 -0.46 18.36 -10.31
N GLY A 403 -0.17 17.73 -9.17
CA GLY A 403 -0.72 16.43 -8.84
C GLY A 403 -1.99 16.56 -8.02
N ASP A 404 -2.48 15.42 -7.57
CA ASP A 404 -3.70 15.34 -6.78
C ASP A 404 -3.59 16.09 -5.45
N TYR A 405 -4.70 16.67 -5.02
CA TYR A 405 -4.86 17.14 -3.65
C TYR A 405 -4.83 15.95 -2.69
N ILE A 406 -4.16 16.16 -1.56
CA ILE A 406 -4.14 15.22 -0.45
C ILE A 406 -5.25 15.64 0.50
N THR A 407 -6.14 14.70 0.86
CA THR A 407 -7.27 14.96 1.76
C THR A 407 -7.22 14.09 3.02
N ASP A 408 -7.74 14.62 4.13
CA ASP A 408 -7.98 13.83 5.34
C ASP A 408 -9.24 12.94 5.20
N THR A 409 -9.70 12.34 6.30
CA THR A 409 -10.86 11.44 6.29
C THR A 409 -12.18 12.15 6.04
N GLU A 410 -12.26 13.43 6.36
CA GLU A 410 -13.48 14.23 6.22
C GLU A 410 -13.56 14.85 4.82
N GLY A 411 -12.49 14.76 4.03
CA GLY A 411 -12.38 15.37 2.71
C GLY A 411 -11.74 16.76 2.75
N ARG A 412 -11.14 17.14 3.89
CA ARG A 412 -10.44 18.42 4.04
C ARG A 412 -9.07 18.32 3.39
N ILE A 413 -8.68 19.32 2.61
CA ILE A 413 -7.40 19.36 1.92
C ILE A 413 -6.28 19.59 2.94
N THR A 414 -5.36 18.65 2.97
CA THR A 414 -4.16 18.63 3.81
C THR A 414 -2.89 18.78 2.99
N GLY A 415 -2.98 18.95 1.67
CA GLY A 415 -1.80 19.19 0.84
C GLY A 415 -2.05 19.00 -0.65
N GLN A 416 -0.97 19.05 -1.43
CA GLN A 416 -0.96 18.71 -2.84
C GLN A 416 0.40 18.11 -3.22
N LYS A 417 0.38 17.06 -4.05
CA LYS A 417 1.59 16.52 -4.68
C LYS A 417 2.03 17.44 -5.81
N ILE A 418 3.32 17.75 -5.89
CA ILE A 418 3.85 18.63 -6.93
C ILE A 418 5.01 17.92 -7.64
N LYS A 419 4.98 17.93 -8.97
CA LYS A 419 6.12 17.46 -9.78
C LYS A 419 7.03 18.61 -10.16
N TYR A 420 8.32 18.38 -10.06
CA TYR A 420 9.40 19.33 -10.29
C TYR A 420 10.11 18.99 -11.58
N PRO A 421 10.51 19.99 -12.38
CA PRO A 421 11.35 19.78 -13.54
C PRO A 421 12.84 19.78 -13.18
N VAL A 422 13.25 19.07 -12.12
CA VAL A 422 14.67 18.97 -11.70
C VAL A 422 15.05 17.50 -11.64
N LEU A 423 16.14 17.14 -12.35
CA LEU A 423 16.55 15.77 -12.64
C LEU A 423 16.77 14.88 -11.40
N ASP A 424 17.10 15.48 -10.25
CA ASP A 424 17.60 14.73 -9.09
C ASP A 424 16.58 14.60 -7.93
N ASN A 425 15.41 15.27 -7.99
CA ASN A 425 14.34 15.09 -6.99
C ASN A 425 12.97 15.60 -7.51
N LEU A 426 12.26 14.76 -8.26
CA LEU A 426 11.11 15.17 -9.07
C LEU A 426 9.80 15.38 -8.29
N TYR A 427 9.68 14.95 -7.03
CA TYR A 427 8.47 15.15 -6.24
C TYR A 427 8.77 15.95 -4.98
N GLN A 428 7.97 16.98 -4.74
CA GLN A 428 7.83 17.55 -3.40
C GLN A 428 6.36 17.74 -3.09
N ASN A 429 6.01 17.60 -1.81
CA ASN A 429 4.66 17.82 -1.34
C ASN A 429 4.57 19.20 -0.69
N ILE A 430 3.46 19.90 -0.95
CA ILE A 430 2.99 20.94 -0.02
C ILE A 430 2.08 20.24 0.96
N VAL A 431 2.42 20.26 2.26
CA VAL A 431 1.63 19.63 3.31
C VAL A 431 1.15 20.69 4.29
N ILE A 432 -0.17 20.74 4.49
CA ILE A 432 -0.86 21.62 5.44
C ILE A 432 -1.10 20.84 6.72
N ILE A 433 -0.59 21.36 7.85
CA ILE A 433 -0.73 20.72 9.16
C ILE A 433 -1.87 21.40 9.92
N TRP A 434 -2.98 20.66 10.02
CA TRP A 434 -4.14 21.02 10.82
C TRP A 434 -3.98 20.49 12.25
N LYS A 435 -4.21 21.35 13.24
CA LYS A 435 -4.35 20.98 14.67
C LYS A 435 -5.54 21.71 15.24
N ASN A 436 -6.48 20.99 15.85
CA ASN A 436 -7.68 21.59 16.47
C ASN A 436 -8.38 22.60 15.54
N ASN A 437 -8.71 22.18 14.31
CA ASN A 437 -9.33 23.02 13.28
C ASN A 437 -8.52 24.28 12.92
N THR A 438 -7.20 24.28 13.15
CA THR A 438 -6.33 25.42 12.89
C THR A 438 -5.20 25.00 11.97
N ILE A 439 -4.90 25.76 10.91
CA ILE A 439 -3.67 25.57 10.13
C ILE A 439 -2.53 26.15 10.96
N THR A 440 -1.67 25.28 11.46
CA THR A 440 -0.57 25.64 12.36
C THR A 440 0.77 25.74 11.65
N GLU A 441 0.93 25.00 10.55
CA GLU A 441 2.20 24.88 9.84
C GLU A 441 1.93 24.44 8.39
N VAL A 442 2.78 24.88 7.48
CA VAL A 442 2.84 24.34 6.11
C VAL A 442 4.25 23.88 5.84
N LYS A 443 4.40 22.69 5.26
CA LYS A 443 5.67 22.14 4.84
C LYS A 443 5.79 22.13 3.33
N PHE A 444 6.99 22.38 2.86
CA PHE A 444 7.39 22.25 1.47
C PHE A 444 8.52 21.22 1.36
N GLY A 445 8.24 20.11 0.69
CA GLY A 445 9.13 18.94 0.75
C GLY A 445 9.18 18.32 2.16
N GLU A 446 10.23 17.55 2.44
CA GLU A 446 10.33 16.78 3.69
C GLU A 446 10.78 17.63 4.90
N SER A 447 11.58 18.67 4.65
CA SER A 447 12.31 19.39 5.70
C SER A 447 11.97 20.89 5.83
N THR A 448 11.40 21.52 4.80
CA THR A 448 11.20 22.97 4.82
C THR A 448 9.87 23.34 5.49
N LYS A 449 9.94 24.02 6.63
CA LYS A 449 8.77 24.53 7.35
C LYS A 449 8.54 26.00 7.01
N LEU A 450 7.34 26.32 6.55
CA LEU A 450 6.89 27.67 6.27
C LEU A 450 6.12 28.22 7.47
N LYS A 451 6.53 29.41 7.91
CA LYS A 451 5.77 30.27 8.81
C LYS A 451 4.87 31.18 7.97
N LEU A 452 3.61 31.27 8.36
CA LEU A 452 2.60 32.03 7.66
C LEU A 452 2.04 33.11 8.58
N SER A 453 1.69 34.25 8.00
CA SER A 453 0.81 35.22 8.66
C SER A 453 -0.42 35.45 7.79
N TRP A 454 -1.57 35.53 8.44
CA TRP A 454 -2.90 35.52 7.86
C TRP A 454 -3.60 36.85 8.11
N ASN A 455 -4.38 37.28 7.13
CA ASN A 455 -5.32 38.39 7.22
C ASN A 455 -6.58 37.99 6.43
N ASN A 456 -7.72 37.88 7.11
CA ASN A 456 -9.01 37.51 6.52
C ASN A 456 -8.93 36.29 5.57
N ASP A 457 -8.42 35.17 6.08
CA ASP A 457 -8.29 33.88 5.37
C ASP A 457 -7.26 33.86 4.21
N ILE A 458 -6.50 34.95 4.04
CA ILE A 458 -5.45 35.10 3.02
C ILE A 458 -4.09 35.28 3.71
N ILE A 459 -3.03 34.76 3.10
CA ILE A 459 -1.68 34.81 3.68
C ILE A 459 -0.98 36.10 3.23
N ASN A 460 -0.70 37.03 4.14
CA ASN A 460 0.02 38.25 3.81
C ASN A 460 1.55 38.12 3.96
N ASN A 461 2.03 37.06 4.63
CA ASN A 461 3.46 36.80 4.80
C ASN A 461 3.78 35.30 4.76
N ILE A 462 4.89 34.96 4.09
CA ILE A 462 5.48 33.62 4.11
C ILE A 462 6.96 33.75 4.45
N SER A 463 7.44 32.99 5.42
CA SER A 463 8.86 32.94 5.79
C SER A 463 9.35 31.55 6.15
N ILE A 464 10.68 31.35 6.10
CA ILE A 464 11.34 30.15 6.61
C ILE A 464 12.23 30.56 7.78
N ALA A 465 12.02 29.96 8.95
CA ALA A 465 12.71 30.37 10.18
C ALA A 465 14.24 30.28 10.09
N SER A 466 14.77 29.28 9.38
CA SER A 466 16.20 29.06 9.18
C SER A 466 16.81 29.90 8.04
N ARG A 467 16.00 30.69 7.32
CA ARG A 467 16.42 31.41 6.12
C ARG A 467 15.93 32.86 6.16
N ALA A 468 16.80 33.75 6.64
CA ALA A 468 16.54 35.19 6.60
C ALA A 468 16.35 35.73 5.17
N ASP A 469 16.90 35.02 4.18
CA ASP A 469 16.72 35.25 2.75
C ASP A 469 15.44 34.59 2.19
N PHE A 470 14.48 34.24 3.04
CA PHE A 470 13.17 33.76 2.61
C PHE A 470 12.09 34.34 3.54
N ASN A 471 11.76 35.61 3.32
CA ASN A 471 10.70 36.33 4.02
C ASN A 471 9.98 37.25 3.03
N PHE A 472 8.74 36.89 2.69
CA PHE A 472 7.96 37.51 1.63
C PHE A 472 6.69 38.12 2.18
N LYS A 473 6.48 39.41 1.94
CA LYS A 473 5.17 40.06 2.06
C LYS A 473 4.41 39.92 0.74
N ILE A 474 3.14 39.57 0.80
CA ILE A 474 2.35 39.20 -0.39
C ILE A 474 1.14 40.14 -0.49
N ASN A 475 0.95 40.75 -1.66
CA ASN A 475 -0.24 41.52 -1.97
C ASN A 475 -1.08 40.81 -3.03
N TYR A 476 -2.40 41.00 -2.94
CA TYR A 476 -3.38 40.26 -3.71
C TYR A 476 -4.26 41.16 -4.56
N ASN A 477 -4.79 40.59 -5.64
CA ASN A 477 -5.95 41.08 -6.37
C ASN A 477 -6.88 39.88 -6.60
N ASN A 478 -8.16 39.97 -6.23
CA ASN A 478 -9.14 38.89 -6.37
C ASN A 478 -8.65 37.53 -5.82
N ASN A 479 -8.00 37.52 -4.64
CA ASN A 479 -7.39 36.34 -4.00
C ASN A 479 -6.21 35.69 -4.74
N LEU A 480 -5.67 36.34 -5.78
CA LEU A 480 -4.46 35.91 -6.46
C LEU A 480 -3.28 36.81 -6.06
N PRO A 481 -2.11 36.25 -5.70
CA PRO A 481 -0.96 37.06 -5.33
C PRO A 481 -0.41 37.77 -6.57
N ILE A 482 -0.45 39.11 -6.57
CA ILE A 482 0.02 39.94 -7.69
C ILE A 482 1.42 40.48 -7.48
N THR A 483 1.83 40.63 -6.22
CA THR A 483 3.19 41.03 -5.87
C THR A 483 3.69 40.27 -4.64
N ALA A 484 4.96 39.91 -4.64
CA ALA A 484 5.67 39.42 -3.47
C ALA A 484 6.92 40.26 -3.26
N THR A 485 7.10 40.79 -2.05
CA THR A 485 8.25 41.61 -1.68
C THR A 485 9.11 40.85 -0.69
N GLN A 486 10.32 40.55 -1.09
CA GLN A 486 11.37 40.06 -0.20
C GLN A 486 12.10 41.24 0.42
N THR A 487 12.41 41.18 1.71
CA THR A 487 13.21 42.22 2.38
C THR A 487 14.31 41.59 3.22
N TRP A 488 15.53 42.08 3.07
CA TRP A 488 16.68 41.67 3.90
C TRP A 488 16.89 42.64 5.06
N GLN A 489 17.60 42.19 6.09
CA GLN A 489 17.94 43.02 7.26
C GLN A 489 18.73 44.29 6.89
N ASN A 490 19.47 44.28 5.79
CA ASN A 490 20.21 45.45 5.29
C ASN A 490 19.37 46.46 4.50
N GLY A 491 18.04 46.29 4.47
CA GLY A 491 17.11 47.20 3.79
C GLY A 491 17.02 47.01 2.27
N ASN A 492 17.76 46.06 1.69
CA ASN A 492 17.53 45.67 0.30
C ASN A 492 16.15 45.00 0.17
N ALA A 493 15.54 45.11 -1.00
CA ALA A 493 14.32 44.41 -1.32
C ALA A 493 14.31 43.89 -2.76
N GLU A 494 13.59 42.80 -2.98
CA GLU A 494 13.32 42.25 -4.30
C GLU A 494 11.80 42.16 -4.45
N ILE A 495 11.30 42.70 -5.55
CA ILE A 495 9.87 42.73 -5.85
C ILE A 495 9.61 41.78 -7.00
N TYR A 496 8.68 40.86 -6.80
CA TYR A 496 8.23 39.90 -7.78
C TYR A 496 6.82 40.28 -8.21
N ASN A 497 6.66 40.77 -9.43
CA ASN A 497 5.37 41.04 -10.04
C ASN A 497 4.86 39.77 -10.71
N ILE A 498 3.69 39.32 -10.31
CA ILE A 498 3.10 38.04 -10.71
C ILE A 498 1.83 38.34 -11.53
N THR A 499 1.74 37.75 -12.71
CA THR A 499 0.55 37.87 -13.57
C THR A 499 -0.03 36.51 -13.90
N TYR A 500 -1.33 36.51 -14.22
CA TYR A 500 -2.11 35.31 -14.52
C TYR A 500 -2.70 35.38 -15.93
N ASP A 501 -3.08 34.22 -16.47
CA ASP A 501 -3.91 34.12 -17.66
C ASP A 501 -5.40 34.17 -17.31
N ASP A 502 -6.28 34.12 -18.31
CA ASP A 502 -7.73 34.22 -18.15
C ASP A 502 -8.34 33.02 -17.39
N LYS A 503 -7.55 31.96 -17.17
CA LYS A 503 -7.91 30.78 -16.39
C LYS A 503 -7.29 30.79 -14.99
N ASN A 504 -6.76 31.94 -14.55
CA ASN A 504 -6.07 32.14 -13.28
C ASN A 504 -4.81 31.26 -13.10
N ARG A 505 -4.17 30.84 -14.19
CA ARG A 505 -2.90 30.12 -14.16
C ARG A 505 -1.74 31.12 -14.25
N LEU A 506 -0.62 30.81 -13.61
CA LEU A 506 0.55 31.67 -13.59
C LEU A 506 1.03 31.96 -15.01
N LYS A 507 1.11 33.22 -15.44
CA LYS A 507 1.47 33.63 -16.81
C LYS A 507 2.87 34.22 -16.89
N SER A 508 3.23 35.08 -15.94
CA SER A 508 4.60 35.58 -15.84
C SER A 508 4.97 36.02 -14.43
N VAL A 509 6.27 35.98 -14.14
CA VAL A 509 6.87 36.57 -12.95
C VAL A 509 8.00 37.49 -13.41
N LYS A 510 7.97 38.76 -12.97
CA LYS A 510 9.03 39.74 -13.24
C LYS A 510 9.66 40.16 -11.92
N LYS A 511 10.96 39.90 -11.77
CA LYS A 511 11.74 40.25 -10.61
C LYS A 511 12.48 41.58 -10.84
N PHE A 512 12.35 42.48 -9.86
CA PHE A 512 13.03 43.76 -9.81
C PHE A 512 13.84 43.89 -8.53
N ASN A 513 15.12 44.23 -8.66
CA ASN A 513 15.98 44.49 -7.51
C ASN A 513 15.84 45.95 -7.07
N VAL A 514 15.48 46.17 -5.81
CA VAL A 514 15.48 47.48 -5.15
C VAL A 514 16.73 47.53 -4.27
N ILE A 515 17.90 47.72 -4.89
CA ILE A 515 19.19 47.84 -4.20
C ILE A 515 19.73 49.25 -4.39
N LYS A 516 20.27 49.86 -3.32
CA LYS A 516 20.86 51.22 -3.36
C LYS A 516 22.15 51.35 -4.20
N LYS A 517 22.93 50.27 -4.47
CA LYS A 517 24.28 50.41 -5.08
C LYS A 517 24.88 49.33 -6.01
N LYS A 518 24.27 48.17 -6.36
CA LYS A 518 24.93 47.21 -7.29
C LYS A 518 24.00 46.42 -8.23
N LYS A 519 24.45 46.36 -9.50
CA LYS A 519 24.02 45.56 -10.68
C LYS A 519 22.52 45.53 -10.98
N ASN A 520 22.16 46.23 -12.05
CA ASN A 520 20.85 46.18 -12.70
C ASN A 520 20.67 44.78 -13.32
N ILE A 521 20.04 43.88 -12.58
CA ILE A 521 19.64 42.56 -13.09
C ILE A 521 18.11 42.53 -13.05
N LYS A 522 17.51 42.15 -14.18
CA LYS A 522 16.07 41.91 -14.30
C LYS A 522 15.89 40.44 -14.67
N GLU A 523 15.01 39.75 -13.97
CA GLU A 523 14.66 38.37 -14.29
C GLU A 523 13.19 38.29 -14.68
N GLU A 524 12.91 37.60 -15.78
CA GLU A 524 11.56 37.34 -16.25
C GLU A 524 11.36 35.83 -16.42
N LYS A 525 10.29 35.32 -15.85
CA LYS A 525 9.79 33.96 -16.07
C LYS A 525 8.45 34.04 -16.78
N SER A 526 8.26 33.31 -17.87
CA SER A 526 6.99 33.22 -18.59
C SER A 526 6.53 31.77 -18.69
N TYR A 527 5.21 31.57 -18.67
CA TYR A 527 4.58 30.26 -18.65
C TYR A 527 3.55 30.15 -19.77
N THR A 528 3.49 28.99 -20.40
CA THR A 528 2.53 28.69 -21.46
C THR A 528 2.02 27.27 -21.27
N TYR A 529 0.72 27.09 -21.41
CA TYR A 529 0.04 25.83 -21.12
C TYR A 529 -0.66 25.31 -22.38
N THR A 530 -0.38 24.06 -22.76
CA THR A 530 -1.15 23.29 -23.73
C THR A 530 -1.95 22.20 -23.00
N ASN A 531 -2.66 21.34 -23.74
CA ASN A 531 -3.40 20.23 -23.16
C ASN A 531 -2.49 19.19 -22.48
N ASP A 532 -1.26 19.05 -22.97
CA ASP A 532 -0.32 17.99 -22.60
C ASP A 532 1.02 18.51 -22.07
N ALA A 533 1.27 19.82 -22.12
CA ALA A 533 2.55 20.40 -21.75
C ALA A 533 2.46 21.74 -21.01
N ILE A 534 3.48 21.99 -20.19
CA ILE A 534 3.75 23.26 -19.54
C ILE A 534 5.14 23.72 -19.98
N LYS A 535 5.19 24.83 -20.69
CA LYS A 535 6.42 25.47 -21.13
C LYS A 535 6.73 26.66 -20.24
N THR A 536 7.95 26.72 -19.75
CA THR A 536 8.48 27.83 -18.96
C THR A 536 9.75 28.35 -19.58
N LYS A 537 9.84 29.66 -19.73
CA LYS A 537 11.06 30.35 -20.16
C LYS A 537 11.54 31.28 -19.07
N ARG A 538 12.83 31.22 -18.75
CA ARG A 538 13.51 32.09 -17.79
C ARG A 538 14.57 32.90 -18.52
N VAL A 539 14.45 34.22 -18.45
CA VAL A 539 15.38 35.17 -19.06
C VAL A 539 15.95 36.08 -17.99
N ILE A 540 17.28 36.19 -17.91
CA ILE A 540 17.97 37.15 -17.04
C ILE A 540 18.66 38.18 -17.92
N TYR A 541 18.28 39.43 -17.71
CA TYR A 541 18.86 40.59 -18.36
C TYR A 541 19.89 41.22 -17.43
N ARG A 542 21.05 41.58 -18.00
CA ARG A 542 22.09 42.36 -17.36
C ARG A 542 22.15 43.73 -18.04
N TYR A 543 22.20 44.79 -17.26
CA TYR A 543 22.40 46.14 -17.78
C TYR A 543 23.73 46.68 -17.28
N GLU A 544 24.50 47.32 -18.16
CA GLU A 544 25.76 47.98 -17.80
C GLU A 544 25.50 49.22 -16.94
N ASN A 545 24.46 50.00 -17.28
CA ASN A 545 23.97 51.14 -16.50
C ASN A 545 22.43 51.20 -16.55
N LYS A 546 21.78 52.18 -15.89
CA LYS A 546 20.30 52.23 -15.83
C LYS A 546 19.63 52.48 -17.18
N ASN A 547 20.36 53.05 -18.14
CA ASN A 547 19.83 53.52 -19.42
C ASN A 547 20.32 52.68 -20.61
N SER A 548 21.26 51.75 -20.41
CA SER A 548 21.80 50.88 -21.46
C SER A 548 20.78 49.84 -21.90
N ASN A 549 20.86 49.39 -23.16
CA ASN A 549 20.12 48.22 -23.61
C ASN A 549 20.53 46.98 -22.78
N PRO A 550 19.57 46.13 -22.37
CA PRO A 550 19.90 44.92 -21.63
C PRO A 550 20.57 43.87 -22.52
N GLU A 551 21.62 43.25 -22.00
CA GLU A 551 22.18 42.01 -22.54
C GLU A 551 21.44 40.80 -21.95
N ILE A 552 21.11 39.81 -22.78
CA ILE A 552 20.57 38.53 -22.30
C ILE A 552 21.72 37.70 -21.73
N TYR A 553 21.87 37.73 -20.41
CA TYR A 553 22.90 36.97 -19.69
C TYR A 553 22.53 35.50 -19.55
N PHE A 554 21.23 35.18 -19.46
CA PHE A 554 20.75 33.81 -19.30
C PHE A 554 19.41 33.64 -20.00
N ASN A 555 19.26 32.56 -20.77
CA ASN A 555 18.02 32.20 -21.42
C ASN A 555 17.87 30.68 -21.38
N LYS A 556 16.91 30.20 -20.59
CA LYS A 556 16.66 28.76 -20.45
C LYS A 556 15.17 28.47 -20.53
N GLU A 557 14.84 27.44 -21.28
CA GLU A 557 13.49 26.95 -21.46
C GLU A 557 13.34 25.56 -20.86
N TYR A 558 12.19 25.31 -20.26
CA TYR A 558 11.78 24.05 -19.68
C TYR A 558 10.42 23.68 -20.29
N ILE A 559 10.30 22.47 -20.82
CA ILE A 559 9.03 21.94 -21.30
C ILE A 559 8.77 20.66 -20.53
N PHE A 560 7.79 20.71 -19.65
CA PHE A 560 7.22 19.51 -19.07
C PHE A 560 6.14 19.00 -20.01
N LYS A 561 6.19 17.73 -20.41
CA LYS A 561 5.20 17.11 -21.28
C LYS A 561 4.74 15.78 -20.68
N THR A 562 3.43 15.61 -20.54
CA THR A 562 2.84 14.31 -20.19
C THR A 562 2.89 13.41 -21.42
N LEU A 563 3.53 12.24 -21.30
CA LEU A 563 3.65 11.30 -22.42
C LEU A 563 2.47 10.33 -22.45
N ASN A 564 2.06 9.85 -21.27
CA ASN A 564 0.88 9.02 -21.03
C ASN A 564 0.53 9.06 -19.54
N ASN A 565 -0.42 8.23 -19.10
CA ASN A 565 -0.90 8.21 -17.71
C ASN A 565 0.17 7.81 -16.68
N THR A 566 1.28 7.19 -17.10
CA THR A 566 2.31 6.64 -16.23
C THR A 566 3.71 7.18 -16.53
N SER A 567 3.86 8.15 -17.43
CA SER A 567 5.17 8.71 -17.76
C SER A 567 5.09 10.15 -18.27
N PHE A 568 6.18 10.86 -18.08
CA PHE A 568 6.33 12.25 -18.52
C PHE A 568 7.76 12.50 -18.97
N SER A 569 7.96 13.58 -19.72
CA SER A 569 9.29 14.05 -20.12
C SER A 569 9.51 15.50 -19.71
N ILE A 570 10.75 15.82 -19.39
CA ILE A 570 11.23 17.17 -19.17
C ILE A 570 12.26 17.47 -20.26
N THR A 571 11.98 18.46 -21.09
CA THR A 571 12.96 19.02 -22.03
C THR A 571 13.50 20.30 -21.44
N THR A 572 14.81 20.44 -21.39
CA THR A 572 15.50 21.67 -21.03
C THR A 572 16.33 22.12 -22.22
N THR A 573 16.21 23.39 -22.58
CA THR A 573 16.94 23.99 -23.69
C THR A 573 17.61 25.25 -23.20
N ASP A 574 18.93 25.34 -23.37
CA ASP A 574 19.67 26.58 -23.24
C ASP A 574 20.51 26.84 -24.50
N ASN A 575 21.40 27.84 -24.40
CA ASN A 575 22.27 28.25 -25.51
C ASN A 575 23.23 27.13 -25.92
N THR A 576 23.57 26.21 -25.02
CA THR A 576 24.61 25.20 -25.19
C THR A 576 24.08 23.78 -25.35
N GLU A 577 22.94 23.47 -24.73
CA GLU A 577 22.47 22.09 -24.55
C GLU A 577 20.96 21.98 -24.78
N LEU A 578 20.54 20.85 -25.37
CA LEU A 578 19.17 20.33 -25.30
C LEU A 578 19.20 19.04 -24.49
N ASN A 579 18.44 18.96 -23.41
CA ASN A 579 18.42 17.78 -22.54
C ASN A 579 16.99 17.34 -22.30
N ILE A 580 16.67 16.13 -22.75
CA ILE A 580 15.36 15.50 -22.69
C ILE A 580 15.47 14.31 -21.73
N ALA A 581 14.76 14.35 -20.62
CA ALA A 581 14.68 13.23 -19.69
C ALA A 581 13.23 12.72 -19.59
N SER A 582 13.05 11.41 -19.69
CA SER A 582 11.77 10.72 -19.54
C SER A 582 11.73 9.94 -18.24
N PHE A 583 10.58 9.96 -17.58
CA PHE A 583 10.38 9.41 -16.24
C PHE A 583 9.12 8.58 -16.15
N ASP A 584 9.10 7.61 -15.25
CA ASP A 584 7.90 6.83 -14.93
C ASP A 584 6.99 7.49 -13.88
N ASP A 585 5.93 6.78 -13.46
CA ASP A 585 4.94 7.25 -12.49
C ASP A 585 5.56 7.52 -11.12
N LYS A 586 6.67 6.84 -10.81
CA LYS A 586 7.46 6.97 -9.59
C LYS A 586 8.60 7.96 -9.73
N ALA A 587 8.65 8.76 -10.80
CA ALA A 587 9.73 9.72 -11.05
C ALA A 587 11.12 9.08 -11.24
N ARG A 588 11.19 7.79 -11.58
CA ARG A 588 12.47 7.17 -11.91
C ARG A 588 12.80 7.52 -13.35
N ILE A 589 14.04 7.95 -13.59
CA ILE A 589 14.49 8.26 -14.93
C ILE A 589 14.56 6.95 -15.75
N ILE A 590 13.91 6.96 -16.91
CA ILE A 590 13.85 5.81 -17.83
C ILE A 590 14.90 6.00 -18.92
N LYS A 591 14.94 7.20 -19.48
CA LYS A 591 15.80 7.58 -20.60
C LYS A 591 16.21 9.04 -20.44
N ARG A 592 17.43 9.38 -20.81
CA ARG A 592 17.87 10.77 -20.96
C ARG A 592 18.63 10.94 -22.26
N GLU A 593 18.39 12.03 -22.96
CA GLU A 593 19.07 12.40 -24.20
C GLU A 593 19.65 13.80 -24.02
N ILE A 594 20.94 13.98 -24.25
CA ILE A 594 21.62 15.28 -24.18
C ILE A 594 22.25 15.58 -25.53
N LYS A 595 21.81 16.65 -26.20
CA LYS A 595 22.46 17.19 -27.39
C LYS A 595 23.30 18.40 -27.01
N ASN A 596 24.61 18.26 -27.10
CA ASN A 596 25.55 19.35 -26.87
C ASN A 596 25.79 20.09 -28.20
N LYS A 597 25.27 21.31 -28.32
CA LYS A 597 25.38 22.12 -29.54
C LYS A 597 26.81 22.61 -29.76
N GLN A 598 27.55 22.88 -28.70
CA GLN A 598 28.91 23.41 -28.76
C GLN A 598 29.91 22.35 -29.24
N HIS A 599 29.75 21.10 -28.82
CA HIS A 599 30.68 20.01 -29.12
C HIS A 599 30.16 19.04 -30.20
N GLY A 600 28.90 19.18 -30.62
CA GLY A 600 28.33 18.42 -31.71
C GLY A 600 28.14 16.92 -31.41
N TYR A 601 27.71 16.57 -30.20
CA TYR A 601 27.40 15.17 -29.85
C TYR A 601 26.02 15.01 -29.20
N ILE A 602 25.49 13.77 -29.24
CA ILE A 602 24.23 13.36 -28.61
C ILE A 602 24.52 12.18 -27.67
N ASP A 603 24.27 12.36 -26.38
CA ASP A 603 24.38 11.31 -25.36
C ASP A 603 23.00 10.75 -25.01
N ASN A 604 22.80 9.45 -25.21
CA ASN A 604 21.64 8.69 -24.80
C ASN A 604 21.97 7.84 -23.58
N TYR A 605 21.38 8.18 -22.45
CA TYR A 605 21.50 7.45 -21.20
C TYR A 605 20.29 6.55 -21.01
N SER A 606 20.54 5.30 -20.63
CA SER A 606 19.52 4.30 -20.32
C SER A 606 19.70 3.81 -18.89
N TYR A 607 18.58 3.65 -18.18
CA TYR A 607 18.56 3.35 -16.75
C TYR A 607 17.79 2.06 -16.47
N ALA A 608 18.30 1.27 -15.52
CA ALA A 608 17.69 0.05 -15.02
C ALA A 608 17.67 0.12 -13.49
N ASN A 609 16.50 -0.06 -12.88
CA ASN A 609 16.32 0.06 -11.43
C ASN A 609 16.91 1.35 -10.83
N ASN A 610 16.71 2.49 -11.51
CA ASN A 610 17.22 3.82 -11.13
C ASN A 610 18.76 3.96 -11.15
N SER A 611 19.48 3.00 -11.75
CA SER A 611 20.92 3.04 -11.95
C SER A 611 21.23 3.18 -13.45
N LEU A 612 22.22 4.01 -13.78
CA LEU A 612 22.70 4.13 -15.16
C LEU A 612 23.31 2.80 -15.59
N PHE A 613 22.76 2.15 -16.61
CA PHE A 613 23.30 0.89 -17.11
C PHE A 613 24.04 1.06 -18.45
N LYS A 614 23.63 2.04 -19.25
CA LYS A 614 24.17 2.26 -20.59
C LYS A 614 24.21 3.74 -20.97
N LEU A 615 25.31 4.17 -21.56
CA LEU A 615 25.50 5.46 -22.23
C LEU A 615 25.86 5.21 -23.70
N GLU A 616 25.11 5.79 -24.63
CA GLU A 616 25.45 5.83 -26.06
C GLU A 616 25.72 7.26 -26.50
N ARG A 617 26.96 7.58 -26.87
CA ARG A 617 27.34 8.88 -27.43
C ARG A 617 27.43 8.78 -28.96
N HIS A 618 26.71 9.64 -29.65
CA HIS A 618 26.79 9.83 -31.10
C HIS A 618 27.52 11.14 -31.39
N CYS A 619 28.61 11.09 -32.14
CA CYS A 619 29.41 12.27 -32.46
C CYS A 619 29.16 12.72 -33.90
N ASN A 620 28.93 14.02 -34.10
CA ASN A 620 28.83 14.62 -35.42
C ASN A 620 30.17 15.21 -35.90
N SER A 621 31.20 15.26 -35.04
CA SER A 621 32.54 15.75 -35.37
C SER A 621 33.63 14.82 -34.82
N SER A 622 34.74 14.68 -35.57
CA SER A 622 35.89 13.83 -35.23
C SER A 622 36.55 14.18 -33.89
N ASN A 623 36.40 15.41 -33.40
CA ASN A 623 37.08 15.89 -32.19
C ASN A 623 36.41 15.44 -30.87
N SER A 624 35.30 14.68 -30.93
CA SER A 624 34.47 14.36 -29.75
C SER A 624 34.33 12.86 -29.46
N CYS A 625 34.87 12.00 -30.32
CA CYS A 625 34.84 10.55 -30.22
C CYS A 625 36.25 9.96 -30.26
N TYR A 626 36.38 8.65 -30.02
CA TYR A 626 37.66 7.97 -30.21
C TYR A 626 38.04 8.05 -31.70
N GLU A 627 39.35 8.03 -32.01
CA GLU A 627 39.81 8.00 -33.41
C GLU A 627 39.07 6.91 -34.20
N ASN A 628 38.28 7.33 -35.20
CA ASN A 628 37.49 6.50 -36.12
C ASN A 628 36.15 5.91 -35.62
N SER A 629 35.66 6.25 -34.42
CA SER A 629 34.29 5.92 -34.00
C SER A 629 33.32 7.08 -34.21
N VAL A 630 32.09 6.78 -34.63
CA VAL A 630 30.98 7.76 -34.68
C VAL A 630 29.96 7.50 -33.58
N LYS A 631 30.02 6.31 -32.95
CA LYS A 631 29.18 5.91 -31.83
C LYS A 631 30.02 5.24 -30.74
N ASN A 632 29.95 5.75 -29.51
CA ASN A 632 30.59 5.15 -28.34
C ASN A 632 29.52 4.61 -27.39
N ILE A 633 29.69 3.38 -26.92
CA ILE A 633 28.78 2.74 -25.96
C ILE A 633 29.58 2.42 -24.70
N THR A 634 29.08 2.83 -23.55
CA THR A 634 29.60 2.42 -22.24
C THR A 634 28.52 1.67 -21.48
N ILE A 635 28.83 0.44 -21.07
CA ILE A 635 27.97 -0.40 -20.25
C ILE A 635 28.55 -0.43 -18.84
N TYR A 636 27.75 -0.02 -17.85
CA TYR A 636 28.20 0.10 -16.46
C TYR A 636 27.95 -1.18 -15.64
N THR A 637 26.98 -2.00 -16.05
CA THR A 637 26.56 -3.22 -15.35
C THR A 637 26.35 -4.36 -16.34
N THR A 638 26.91 -5.53 -16.04
CA THR A 638 26.75 -6.73 -16.87
C THR A 638 25.35 -7.33 -16.70
N ASP A 639 24.63 -7.57 -17.80
CA ASP A 639 23.36 -8.29 -17.81
C ASP A 639 23.56 -9.73 -18.29
N THR A 640 23.63 -10.67 -17.34
CA THR A 640 23.92 -12.08 -17.61
C THR A 640 22.81 -12.80 -18.39
N ASN A 641 21.61 -12.22 -18.49
CA ASN A 641 20.48 -12.83 -19.17
C ASN A 641 20.46 -12.54 -20.69
N LYS A 642 21.44 -11.79 -21.20
CA LYS A 642 21.52 -11.35 -22.60
C LYS A 642 22.73 -11.92 -23.36
N SER A 643 23.24 -13.07 -22.94
CA SER A 643 24.42 -13.71 -23.54
C SER A 643 24.31 -14.02 -25.04
N SER A 644 23.10 -13.99 -25.61
CA SER A 644 22.86 -14.13 -27.05
C SER A 644 23.05 -12.84 -27.85
N GLN A 645 23.21 -11.68 -27.20
CA GLN A 645 23.47 -10.39 -27.86
C GLN A 645 24.97 -10.12 -28.01
N PRO A 646 25.40 -9.21 -28.91
CA PRO A 646 26.79 -8.79 -28.99
C PRO A 646 27.28 -8.23 -27.65
N ASN A 647 28.55 -8.52 -27.29
CA ASN A 647 29.14 -8.13 -26.00
C ASN A 647 28.92 -6.64 -25.66
N TYR A 648 29.00 -5.75 -26.65
CA TYR A 648 28.84 -4.31 -26.46
C TYR A 648 27.41 -3.87 -26.06
N GLU A 649 26.44 -4.78 -26.00
CA GLU A 649 25.07 -4.51 -25.57
C GLU A 649 24.79 -4.87 -24.10
N TRP A 650 25.57 -5.76 -23.51
CA TRP A 650 25.28 -6.32 -22.18
C TRP A 650 26.48 -6.53 -21.27
N ARG A 651 27.71 -6.57 -21.79
CA ARG A 651 28.93 -6.76 -20.99
C ARG A 651 29.50 -5.41 -20.58
N LYS A 652 29.82 -5.24 -19.31
CA LYS A 652 30.47 -4.03 -18.80
C LYS A 652 31.76 -3.73 -19.56
N GLY A 653 31.96 -2.46 -19.94
CA GLY A 653 33.07 -1.99 -20.76
C GLY A 653 32.71 -0.79 -21.62
N SER A 654 33.69 -0.27 -22.36
CA SER A 654 33.54 0.79 -23.36
C SER A 654 33.80 0.24 -24.75
N TYR A 655 32.98 0.66 -25.71
CA TYR A 655 32.93 0.12 -27.06
C TYR A 655 32.81 1.26 -28.07
N GLY A 656 33.49 1.16 -29.20
CA GLY A 656 33.42 2.12 -30.30
C GLY A 656 32.95 1.46 -31.58
N LEU A 657 31.96 2.07 -32.23
CA LEU A 657 31.44 1.64 -33.52
C LEU A 657 31.68 2.71 -34.60
N ASN A 658 32.01 2.26 -35.81
CA ASN A 658 32.16 3.13 -36.98
C ASN A 658 30.79 3.45 -37.63
N SER A 659 30.80 4.16 -38.76
CA SER A 659 29.58 4.60 -39.47
C SER A 659 28.72 3.46 -40.03
N THR A 660 29.28 2.25 -40.18
CA THR A 660 28.54 1.05 -40.62
C THR A 660 28.07 0.19 -39.45
N ASN A 661 28.13 0.70 -38.20
CA ASN A 661 27.85 -0.03 -36.96
C ASN A 661 28.77 -1.26 -36.75
N GLU A 662 29.97 -1.25 -37.32
CA GLU A 662 30.97 -2.26 -37.03
C GLU A 662 31.70 -1.91 -35.72
N LEU A 663 31.87 -2.90 -34.83
CA LEU A 663 32.69 -2.76 -33.63
C LEU A 663 34.18 -2.63 -34.01
N VAL A 664 34.78 -1.48 -33.68
CA VAL A 664 36.17 -1.13 -34.00
C VAL A 664 37.05 -0.86 -32.77
N PHE A 665 36.45 -0.78 -31.57
CA PHE A 665 37.14 -0.57 -30.30
C PHE A 665 36.41 -1.28 -29.16
N GLU A 666 37.15 -1.90 -28.24
CA GLU A 666 36.58 -2.42 -26.99
C GLU A 666 37.57 -2.41 -25.82
N THR A 667 37.05 -2.31 -24.59
CA THR A 667 37.81 -2.44 -23.35
C THR A 667 37.47 -3.73 -22.61
N THR A 668 38.36 -4.13 -21.70
CA THR A 668 38.03 -5.12 -20.67
C THR A 668 37.00 -4.56 -19.68
N GLU A 669 36.40 -5.45 -18.88
CA GLU A 669 35.33 -5.14 -17.92
C GLU A 669 35.78 -4.21 -16.77
N ASP A 670 37.05 -4.30 -16.40
CA ASP A 670 37.72 -3.43 -15.44
C ASP A 670 38.23 -2.12 -16.07
N GLY A 671 38.14 -1.98 -17.40
CA GLY A 671 38.63 -0.83 -18.15
C GLY A 671 40.16 -0.72 -18.19
N THR A 672 40.91 -1.75 -17.80
CA THR A 672 42.38 -1.66 -17.72
C THR A 672 43.08 -1.87 -19.06
N LYS A 673 42.46 -2.62 -19.96
CA LYS A 673 42.99 -2.92 -21.30
C LYS A 673 42.01 -2.52 -22.39
N PHE A 674 42.54 -2.23 -23.57
CA PHE A 674 41.76 -1.98 -24.78
C PHE A 674 42.37 -2.70 -25.99
N ARG A 675 41.56 -2.89 -27.02
CA ARG A 675 42.03 -3.23 -28.37
C ARG A 675 41.20 -2.48 -29.41
N LYS A 676 41.77 -2.26 -30.59
CA LYS A 676 41.10 -1.60 -31.72
C LYS A 676 41.31 -2.34 -33.02
N LYS A 677 40.47 -2.10 -34.02
CA LYS A 677 40.68 -2.60 -35.37
C LYS A 677 41.58 -1.64 -36.15
N ILE A 678 42.60 -2.20 -36.82
CA ILE A 678 43.43 -1.50 -37.81
C ILE A 678 43.33 -2.35 -39.08
N ASN A 679 42.85 -1.74 -40.17
CA ASN A 679 42.61 -2.43 -41.45
C ASN A 679 41.73 -3.70 -41.31
N GLY A 680 40.71 -3.65 -40.45
CA GLY A 680 39.77 -4.76 -40.23
C GLY A 680 40.22 -5.81 -39.21
N SER A 681 41.51 -5.82 -38.81
CA SER A 681 42.06 -6.78 -37.85
C SER A 681 42.20 -6.18 -36.45
N TRP A 682 41.88 -6.96 -35.41
CA TRP A 682 42.08 -6.54 -34.02
C TRP A 682 43.56 -6.49 -33.66
N THR A 683 43.97 -5.42 -32.98
CA THR A 683 45.27 -5.38 -32.28
C THR A 683 45.26 -6.31 -31.07
N ASP A 684 46.45 -6.63 -30.56
CA ASP A 684 46.60 -7.18 -29.22
C ASP A 684 45.99 -6.25 -28.16
N TRP A 685 45.64 -6.83 -27.01
CA TRP A 685 45.21 -6.08 -25.85
C TRP A 685 46.37 -5.23 -25.31
N LYS A 686 46.17 -3.92 -25.27
CA LYS A 686 47.10 -2.94 -24.71
C LYS A 686 46.56 -2.39 -23.40
N PHE A 687 47.43 -2.06 -22.46
CA PHE A 687 47.03 -1.28 -21.29
C PHE A 687 46.83 0.18 -21.69
N PHE A 688 45.92 0.89 -21.02
CA PHE A 688 45.90 2.34 -21.11
C PHE A 688 47.20 2.89 -20.51
N GLU A 689 47.93 3.69 -21.27
CA GLU A 689 49.03 4.49 -20.72
C GLU A 689 48.41 5.49 -19.74
N MET A 690 48.79 5.39 -18.46
CA MET A 690 48.34 6.32 -17.42
C MET A 690 49.06 7.65 -17.53
#